data_AF-A0A3A4R8W2-F1
#
_entry.id   AF-A0A3A4R8W2-F1
#
_cell.length_a   1.000
_cell.length_b   1.000
_cell.length_c   1.000
_cell.angle_alpha   90.00
_cell.angle_beta   90.00
_cell.angle_gamma   90.00
#
_symmetry.space_group_name_H-M   'P 1'
#
loop_
_entity.id
_entity.type
_entity.pdbx_description
1 polymer ?
#
loop_
_entity_poly.entity_id
_entity_poly.type
_entity_poly.pdbx_seq_one_letter_code
_entity_poly.pdbx_strand_id
1 'polypeptide(L)'
;MRKYILGFFLSCFVMMCASSLHAQTDSDNDGMPDDWETQYSLNPLSNADAEFDNDSDRLKNLYEYQHGTNPLLADTDNDGLSDGDEVILIGDEFRISTDPPSRLSDASISSDGRNYFMTWRRYWSDEGIAELCGQFYDNDGKPLGSEFLISNYTSVSQYAPSVSSNGFNYLVTWAHKNDQDESDYDLYACFYDNDGIPLGSEFRVNAYTTDYQGTPSISTLESNYLVVWESWGQDGSAYGIYGRIYDNDGNPVGSEFQINTHTPWSQHFPSVSSNGFNYLVTWENNDNNEQDLDDYGVSGCFYDKNGNRIGSQFQINTYTMDSQGDISVSSNGSDYLVTWESWRQDGDGYGIYGQFIDNDGLIGSEFQINTYTTNWQDNPSVSSNGFNYLVTWTSPQEEGHYGTYGRFYDIHRNPMGLEFHINTTGWSINPTVLSNGSGYLVASNTKNKDGAQYEKCIKSIPGCSYYGSNPLVADTDNDGLTDGAEVHIYSTNPFVPDTDQDLLTDYYETIFYGTSPITADTDNDSMPDGWEIKHELKPLFNDASYDNDNDGLLNSEEYKNNILANNSDTDNDGLTDGEEVHIYSTSPKESDTDNEGISDFNEVRLYNTNPLSMDTDKDLLTDYEEVFVYNSNPLCKDTDADKILDYVEIHRYSTSPVNADTDNDGLFDSDEIINLLSNEFQINNYTRYNQNCPSTSSNGSGYLITWQSQGPDGDEFEILGRFFDNDGNPIESEFQINIYTTNWQYNPSVSSNGTNYLVIWQSRDQDGSGHGIYGQFYDVIGNPIGLELRVNTYTTNDQSYPSVSSNGFNYLVTWQSYN
;
A
#
# COMPACT_ATOMS: atom_id res chain seq x y z
N MET A 1 29.02 -29.94 3.67
CA MET A 1 28.84 -30.86 2.51
C MET A 1 29.12 -32.31 2.97
N ARG A 2 28.12 -33.20 2.90
CA ARG A 2 28.04 -34.56 3.49
C ARG A 2 27.82 -34.66 5.01
N LYS A 3 26.60 -34.33 5.45
CA LYS A 3 25.87 -34.96 6.59
C LYS A 3 24.51 -34.27 6.82
N TYR A 4 23.69 -34.12 5.78
CA TYR A 4 22.30 -33.63 5.88
C TYR A 4 21.50 -34.18 4.69
N ILE A 5 21.26 -35.49 4.66
CA ILE A 5 20.25 -36.15 3.81
C ILE A 5 19.86 -37.43 4.55
N LEU A 6 19.04 -37.33 5.60
CA LEU A 6 18.27 -38.45 6.18
C LEU A 6 17.32 -37.88 7.25
N GLY A 7 16.36 -37.07 6.81
CA GLY A 7 15.36 -36.43 7.68
C GLY A 7 14.24 -35.75 6.89
N PHE A 8 13.98 -36.23 5.66
CA PHE A 8 13.01 -35.67 4.73
C PHE A 8 12.49 -36.81 3.83
N PHE A 9 11.95 -37.87 4.44
CA PHE A 9 11.29 -38.96 3.71
C PHE A 9 10.32 -39.78 4.59
N LEU A 10 9.70 -39.15 5.60
CA LEU A 10 8.69 -39.81 6.44
C LEU A 10 7.51 -38.88 6.78
N SER A 11 6.94 -38.18 5.79
CA SER A 11 5.61 -37.54 5.94
C SER A 11 4.74 -37.55 4.67
N CYS A 12 5.26 -38.01 3.52
CA CYS A 12 4.48 -38.14 2.28
C CYS A 12 4.18 -39.61 1.89
N PHE A 13 3.96 -40.51 2.86
CA PHE A 13 3.66 -41.92 2.57
C PHE A 13 2.58 -42.55 3.47
N VAL A 14 1.59 -41.76 3.91
CA VAL A 14 0.33 -42.31 4.45
C VAL A 14 -0.86 -42.08 3.49
N MET A 15 -0.77 -41.14 2.56
CA MET A 15 -1.84 -40.86 1.60
C MET A 15 -1.42 -41.22 0.16
N MET A 16 -1.23 -42.52 -0.12
CA MET A 16 -1.30 -43.17 -1.45
C MET A 16 -0.69 -44.58 -1.41
N CYS A 17 -1.30 -45.49 -0.65
CA CYS A 17 -1.21 -46.94 -0.89
C CYS A 17 -2.26 -47.68 -0.05
N ALA A 18 -3.54 -47.34 -0.24
CA ALA A 18 -4.67 -48.16 0.21
C ALA A 18 -5.51 -48.62 -0.99
N SER A 19 -4.84 -49.17 -2.01
CA SER A 19 -5.51 -50.01 -3.00
C SER A 19 -5.14 -51.47 -2.78
N SER A 20 -5.54 -51.98 -1.61
CA SER A 20 -5.90 -53.39 -1.40
C SER A 20 -7.12 -53.47 -0.49
N LEU A 21 -8.28 -53.31 -1.12
CA LEU A 21 -9.64 -53.70 -0.72
C LEU A 21 -9.73 -54.58 0.57
N HIS A 22 -9.96 -53.95 1.72
CA HIS A 22 -11.13 -54.28 2.53
C HIS A 22 -11.94 -53.01 2.56
N ALA A 23 -13.13 -53.03 1.98
CA ALA A 23 -14.13 -52.03 2.33
C ALA A 23 -14.33 -52.21 3.84
N GLN A 24 -13.99 -51.20 4.63
CA GLN A 24 -14.43 -51.18 6.02
C GLN A 24 -15.94 -51.26 5.99
N THR A 25 -16.47 -52.29 6.65
CA THR A 25 -17.92 -52.48 6.75
C THR A 25 -18.42 -51.42 7.72
N ASP A 26 -19.47 -50.73 7.33
CA ASP A 26 -20.26 -49.83 8.16
C ASP A 26 -21.68 -50.43 8.10
N SER A 27 -22.03 -51.19 9.13
CA SER A 27 -23.18 -52.08 9.14
C SER A 27 -24.51 -51.36 9.39
N ASP A 28 -24.49 -50.15 9.98
CA ASP A 28 -25.68 -49.33 10.24
C ASP A 28 -25.73 -48.00 9.47
N ASN A 29 -24.67 -47.69 8.72
CA ASN A 29 -24.52 -46.53 7.83
C ASN A 29 -24.54 -45.19 8.55
N ASP A 30 -23.92 -45.11 9.72
CA ASP A 30 -23.76 -43.87 10.48
C ASP A 30 -22.46 -43.11 10.16
N GLY A 31 -21.58 -43.72 9.35
CA GLY A 31 -20.31 -43.14 8.93
C GLY A 31 -19.11 -43.60 9.75
N MET A 32 -19.29 -44.42 10.78
CA MET A 32 -18.21 -45.05 11.55
C MET A 32 -18.00 -46.51 11.08
N PRO A 33 -16.75 -46.96 10.90
CA PRO A 33 -16.46 -48.37 10.59
C PRO A 33 -16.70 -49.33 11.76
N ASP A 34 -17.27 -50.51 11.47
CA ASP A 34 -17.54 -51.58 12.46
C ASP A 34 -16.29 -51.93 13.32
N ASP A 35 -15.11 -51.93 12.71
CA ASP A 35 -13.84 -52.26 13.39
C ASP A 35 -13.42 -51.16 14.40
N TRP A 36 -13.67 -49.89 14.06
CA TRP A 36 -13.38 -48.74 14.92
C TRP A 36 -14.38 -48.70 16.09
N GLU A 37 -15.66 -48.87 15.79
CA GLU A 37 -16.69 -48.96 16.81
C GLU A 37 -16.43 -50.11 17.79
N THR A 38 -16.04 -51.28 17.28
CA THR A 38 -15.68 -52.43 18.13
C THR A 38 -14.46 -52.14 19.00
N GLN A 39 -13.47 -51.39 18.49
CA GLN A 39 -12.28 -51.00 19.24
C GLN A 39 -12.65 -50.15 20.47
N TYR A 40 -13.59 -49.21 20.32
CA TYR A 40 -14.02 -48.30 21.37
C TYR A 40 -15.29 -48.78 22.11
N SER A 41 -15.70 -50.03 21.90
CA SER A 41 -16.87 -50.64 22.54
C SER A 41 -18.21 -49.94 22.23
N LEU A 42 -18.28 -49.28 21.07
CA LEU A 42 -19.50 -48.81 20.44
C LEU A 42 -20.25 -49.99 19.80
N ASN A 43 -21.42 -49.74 19.22
CA ASN A 43 -22.34 -50.75 18.70
C ASN A 43 -22.48 -50.65 17.17
N PRO A 44 -21.76 -51.50 16.40
CA PRO A 44 -21.76 -51.54 14.93
C PRO A 44 -23.09 -51.81 14.22
N LEU A 45 -24.20 -51.87 14.95
CA LEU A 45 -25.53 -52.19 14.44
C LEU A 45 -26.57 -51.13 14.85
N SER A 46 -26.13 -49.99 15.39
CA SER A 46 -26.99 -48.96 15.97
C SER A 46 -26.43 -47.56 15.80
N ASN A 47 -26.74 -46.93 14.67
CA ASN A 47 -26.44 -45.54 14.31
C ASN A 47 -26.73 -44.40 15.32
N ALA A 48 -27.32 -44.70 16.47
CA ALA A 48 -27.57 -43.74 17.53
C ALA A 48 -26.31 -43.44 18.36
N ASP A 49 -25.32 -44.32 18.36
CA ASP A 49 -24.08 -44.11 19.10
C ASP A 49 -23.11 -43.16 18.40
N ALA A 50 -23.14 -43.02 17.07
CA ALA A 50 -22.52 -41.89 16.36
C ALA A 50 -22.88 -40.53 16.98
N GLU A 51 -24.09 -40.40 17.52
CA GLU A 51 -24.62 -39.17 18.10
C GLU A 51 -24.33 -39.00 19.60
N PHE A 52 -23.71 -40.01 20.24
CA PHE A 52 -23.33 -39.94 21.64
C PHE A 52 -21.97 -39.25 21.80
N ASP A 53 -21.84 -38.56 22.91
CA ASP A 53 -20.61 -37.98 23.45
C ASP A 53 -20.31 -38.77 24.73
N ASN A 54 -19.35 -39.70 24.63
CA ASN A 54 -19.16 -40.76 25.61
C ASN A 54 -18.26 -40.35 26.78
N ASP A 55 -17.33 -39.43 26.56
CA ASP A 55 -16.44 -38.84 27.55
C ASP A 55 -16.87 -37.44 28.00
N SER A 56 -17.96 -36.92 27.43
CA SER A 56 -18.65 -35.68 27.83
C SER A 56 -17.83 -34.42 27.56
N ASP A 57 -17.08 -34.42 26.48
CA ASP A 57 -16.20 -33.33 26.07
C ASP A 57 -16.84 -32.39 25.03
N ARG A 58 -18.04 -32.76 24.54
CA ARG A 58 -18.88 -32.13 23.50
C ARG A 58 -18.53 -32.51 22.07
N LEU A 59 -17.60 -33.43 21.85
CA LEU A 59 -17.34 -34.06 20.58
C LEU A 59 -18.13 -35.38 20.51
N LYS A 60 -18.90 -35.56 19.45
CA LYS A 60 -19.66 -36.81 19.27
C LYS A 60 -18.73 -37.87 18.70
N ASN A 61 -19.00 -39.15 18.99
CA ASN A 61 -18.19 -40.28 18.52
C ASN A 61 -17.91 -40.26 17.00
N LEU A 62 -18.89 -39.84 16.18
CA LEU A 62 -18.68 -39.70 14.73
C LEU A 62 -17.62 -38.64 14.38
N TYR A 63 -17.62 -37.50 15.07
CA TYR A 63 -16.62 -36.46 14.88
C TYR A 63 -15.26 -36.91 15.40
N GLU A 64 -15.21 -37.64 16.50
CA GLU A 64 -13.95 -38.20 16.99
C GLU A 64 -13.32 -39.19 16.01
N TYR A 65 -14.13 -40.04 15.39
CA TYR A 65 -13.65 -40.89 14.30
C TYR A 65 -13.10 -40.06 13.13
N GLN A 66 -13.79 -38.98 12.76
CA GLN A 66 -13.37 -38.10 11.66
C GLN A 66 -12.09 -37.32 11.95
N HIS A 67 -11.86 -36.95 13.22
CA HIS A 67 -10.70 -36.20 13.68
C HIS A 67 -9.58 -37.09 14.23
N GLY A 68 -9.82 -38.40 14.38
CA GLY A 68 -8.84 -39.38 14.83
C GLY A 68 -8.61 -39.39 16.36
N THR A 69 -9.48 -38.75 17.12
CA THR A 69 -9.42 -38.65 18.58
C THR A 69 -10.05 -39.89 19.25
N ASN A 70 -10.00 -39.95 20.57
CA ASN A 70 -10.41 -41.14 21.33
C ASN A 70 -11.74 -40.93 22.06
N PRO A 71 -12.83 -41.64 21.67
CA PRO A 71 -14.20 -41.49 22.19
C PRO A 71 -14.45 -41.92 23.62
N LEU A 72 -13.39 -42.11 24.39
CA LEU A 72 -13.42 -42.47 25.79
C LEU A 72 -12.47 -41.58 26.62
N LEU A 73 -11.80 -40.62 26.00
CA LEU A 73 -10.85 -39.70 26.61
C LEU A 73 -11.15 -38.29 26.11
N ALA A 74 -11.72 -37.46 26.98
CA ALA A 74 -12.04 -36.07 26.66
C ALA A 74 -10.84 -35.23 26.18
N ASP A 75 -9.60 -35.68 26.39
CA ASP A 75 -8.36 -34.99 26.04
C ASP A 75 -7.40 -36.07 25.52
N THR A 76 -7.29 -36.18 24.19
CA THR A 76 -6.57 -37.28 23.55
C THR A 76 -5.06 -37.16 23.70
N ASP A 77 -4.49 -35.95 23.68
CA ASP A 77 -3.04 -35.71 23.73
C ASP A 77 -2.52 -35.27 25.11
N ASN A 78 -3.42 -35.05 26.07
CA ASN A 78 -3.20 -34.73 27.47
C ASN A 78 -2.51 -33.38 27.71
N ASP A 79 -2.90 -32.38 26.94
CA ASP A 79 -2.32 -31.03 26.96
C ASP A 79 -3.09 -30.05 27.87
N GLY A 80 -4.32 -30.41 28.27
CA GLY A 80 -5.21 -29.64 29.11
C GLY A 80 -6.40 -28.98 28.39
N LEU A 81 -6.53 -29.11 27.07
CA LEU A 81 -7.72 -28.86 26.28
C LEU A 81 -8.48 -30.16 26.05
N SER A 82 -9.79 -30.06 25.82
CA SER A 82 -10.56 -31.22 25.41
C SER A 82 -10.63 -31.32 23.89
N ASP A 83 -10.76 -32.53 23.33
CA ASP A 83 -10.86 -32.70 21.87
C ASP A 83 -12.02 -31.85 21.32
N GLY A 84 -13.13 -31.76 22.06
CA GLY A 84 -14.27 -30.89 21.79
C GLY A 84 -14.04 -29.37 21.97
N ASP A 85 -13.02 -28.93 22.70
CA ASP A 85 -12.57 -27.52 22.73
C ASP A 85 -11.63 -27.18 21.56
N GLU A 86 -10.96 -28.17 21.00
CA GLU A 86 -9.99 -27.96 19.92
C GLU A 86 -10.64 -28.07 18.54
N VAL A 87 -11.63 -28.96 18.38
CA VAL A 87 -12.32 -29.16 17.11
C VAL A 87 -13.42 -28.13 16.88
N ILE A 88 -13.30 -27.34 15.80
CA ILE A 88 -14.36 -26.43 15.33
C ILE A 88 -15.53 -27.25 14.77
N LEU A 89 -16.66 -27.22 15.47
CA LEU A 89 -17.89 -27.87 15.01
C LEU A 89 -18.72 -26.95 14.11
N ILE A 90 -19.06 -27.46 12.93
CA ILE A 90 -19.95 -26.77 11.99
C ILE A 90 -21.22 -27.60 11.84
N GLY A 91 -22.35 -27.02 12.20
CA GLY A 91 -23.65 -27.68 12.12
C GLY A 91 -24.07 -28.02 10.69
N ASP A 92 -25.20 -28.72 10.59
CA ASP A 92 -25.79 -29.09 9.31
C ASP A 92 -26.21 -27.85 8.49
N GLU A 93 -26.23 -28.01 7.17
CA GLU A 93 -26.69 -26.97 6.25
C GLU A 93 -28.22 -27.01 6.12
N PHE A 94 -28.90 -25.90 6.43
CA PHE A 94 -30.36 -25.79 6.29
C PHE A 94 -30.76 -24.66 5.35
N ARG A 95 -31.87 -24.84 4.63
CA ARG A 95 -32.45 -23.76 3.80
C ARG A 95 -33.17 -22.74 4.68
N ILE A 96 -32.97 -21.45 4.36
CA ILE A 96 -33.64 -20.33 5.04
C ILE A 96 -35.14 -20.35 4.77
N SER A 97 -35.56 -20.46 3.51
CA SER A 97 -36.97 -20.56 3.14
C SER A 97 -37.35 -22.00 2.79
N THR A 98 -38.59 -22.37 3.13
CA THR A 98 -39.19 -23.66 2.73
C THR A 98 -40.04 -23.53 1.46
N ASP A 99 -40.35 -22.31 1.04
CA ASP A 99 -40.91 -22.04 -0.29
C ASP A 99 -39.78 -22.18 -1.33
N PRO A 100 -40.08 -22.56 -2.59
CA PRO A 100 -39.08 -22.63 -3.66
C PRO A 100 -39.12 -21.37 -4.57
N PRO A 101 -38.59 -20.21 -4.12
CA PRO A 101 -38.47 -19.00 -4.94
C PRO A 101 -37.40 -19.18 -6.03
N SER A 102 -37.35 -18.26 -7.00
CA SER A 102 -36.28 -18.29 -8.02
C SER A 102 -34.94 -17.82 -7.45
N ARG A 103 -34.97 -16.93 -6.45
CA ARG A 103 -33.79 -16.36 -5.79
C ARG A 103 -34.13 -15.75 -4.44
N LEU A 104 -33.19 -15.83 -3.50
CA LEU A 104 -33.16 -15.07 -2.24
C LEU A 104 -31.95 -14.10 -2.24
N SER A 105 -32.05 -12.93 -1.61
CA SER A 105 -30.92 -11.99 -1.46
C SER A 105 -31.05 -11.10 -0.21
N ASP A 106 -30.01 -10.31 0.08
CA ASP A 106 -29.97 -9.24 1.09
C ASP A 106 -30.43 -9.72 2.48
N ALA A 107 -29.78 -10.76 3.00
CA ALA A 107 -30.11 -11.28 4.32
C ALA A 107 -29.53 -10.38 5.41
N SER A 108 -30.31 -10.14 6.46
CA SER A 108 -29.85 -9.49 7.70
C SER A 108 -30.41 -10.23 8.88
N ILE A 109 -29.61 -10.34 9.94
CA ILE A 109 -29.89 -11.18 11.09
C ILE A 109 -29.63 -10.37 12.38
N SER A 110 -30.47 -10.58 13.39
CA SER A 110 -30.27 -10.04 14.74
C SER A 110 -30.66 -11.09 15.78
N SER A 111 -30.27 -10.89 17.04
CA SER A 111 -30.56 -11.83 18.13
C SER A 111 -31.06 -11.12 19.37
N ASP A 112 -32.03 -11.72 20.07
CA ASP A 112 -32.46 -11.29 21.41
C ASP A 112 -31.62 -11.92 22.54
N GLY A 113 -30.51 -12.58 22.19
CA GLY A 113 -29.68 -13.37 23.10
C GLY A 113 -30.18 -14.80 23.33
N ARG A 114 -31.26 -15.21 22.65
CA ARG A 114 -31.80 -16.58 22.72
C ARG A 114 -32.07 -17.18 21.35
N ASN A 115 -32.66 -16.41 20.45
CA ASN A 115 -33.04 -16.84 19.11
C ASN A 115 -32.57 -15.80 18.09
N TYR A 116 -32.36 -16.28 16.87
CA TYR A 116 -32.04 -15.43 15.74
C TYR A 116 -33.34 -14.99 15.05
N PHE A 117 -33.43 -13.72 14.69
CA PHE A 117 -34.41 -13.20 13.75
C PHE A 117 -33.70 -12.81 12.47
N MET A 118 -34.09 -13.43 11.36
CA MET A 118 -33.50 -13.15 10.06
C MET A 118 -34.55 -12.60 9.10
N THR A 119 -34.10 -11.67 8.27
CA THR A 119 -34.89 -11.00 7.22
C THR A 119 -34.17 -11.15 5.89
N TRP A 120 -34.91 -11.21 4.78
CA TRP A 120 -34.33 -11.33 3.44
C TRP A 120 -35.31 -10.89 2.36
N ARG A 121 -34.81 -10.76 1.13
CA ARG A 121 -35.62 -10.56 -0.08
C ARG A 121 -35.92 -11.87 -0.78
N ARG A 122 -37.16 -12.02 -1.23
CA ARG A 122 -37.64 -13.19 -1.97
C ARG A 122 -38.17 -12.80 -3.34
N TYR A 123 -37.65 -13.47 -4.38
CA TYR A 123 -38.10 -13.29 -5.77
C TYR A 123 -38.88 -14.51 -6.25
N TRP A 124 -40.09 -14.30 -6.78
CA TRP A 124 -40.88 -15.36 -7.40
C TRP A 124 -40.50 -15.63 -8.87
N SER A 125 -39.74 -14.71 -9.48
CA SER A 125 -39.16 -14.82 -10.81
C SER A 125 -37.97 -13.87 -10.95
N ASP A 126 -37.04 -14.15 -11.87
CA ASP A 126 -35.82 -13.34 -12.04
C ASP A 126 -36.08 -11.89 -12.45
N GLU A 127 -37.21 -11.61 -13.11
CA GLU A 127 -37.66 -10.26 -13.49
C GLU A 127 -38.75 -9.70 -12.53
N GLY A 128 -39.00 -10.37 -11.39
CA GLY A 128 -40.11 -10.07 -10.49
C GLY A 128 -39.81 -9.03 -9.42
N ILE A 129 -40.87 -8.49 -8.81
CA ILE A 129 -40.80 -7.65 -7.60
C ILE A 129 -40.41 -8.55 -6.41
N ALA A 130 -39.47 -8.09 -5.60
CA ALA A 130 -39.05 -8.79 -4.39
C ALA A 130 -39.99 -8.48 -3.21
N GLU A 131 -40.36 -9.53 -2.47
CA GLU A 131 -41.02 -9.41 -1.18
C GLU A 131 -39.97 -9.39 -0.06
N LEU A 132 -40.25 -8.69 1.04
CA LEU A 132 -39.44 -8.77 2.26
C LEU A 132 -40.06 -9.80 3.20
N CYS A 133 -39.25 -10.76 3.59
CA CYS A 133 -39.64 -11.92 4.40
C CYS A 133 -38.82 -11.97 5.68
N GLY A 134 -39.35 -12.63 6.71
CA GLY A 134 -38.63 -12.92 7.94
C GLY A 134 -39.05 -14.22 8.61
N GLN A 135 -38.16 -14.74 9.45
CA GLN A 135 -38.30 -16.00 10.18
C GLN A 135 -37.39 -16.01 11.40
N PHE A 136 -37.86 -16.61 12.49
CA PHE A 136 -37.03 -16.88 13.68
C PHE A 136 -36.38 -18.25 13.58
N TYR A 137 -35.18 -18.38 14.16
CA TYR A 137 -34.42 -19.62 14.27
C TYR A 137 -33.88 -19.79 15.70
N ASP A 138 -33.80 -21.03 16.17
CA ASP A 138 -33.09 -21.34 17.41
C ASP A 138 -31.56 -21.41 17.20
N ASN A 139 -30.84 -21.76 18.27
CA ASN A 139 -29.38 -21.81 18.28
C ASN A 139 -28.77 -22.84 17.32
N ASP A 140 -29.54 -23.87 16.98
CA ASP A 140 -29.13 -24.94 16.06
C ASP A 140 -29.51 -24.60 14.61
N GLY A 141 -30.02 -23.38 14.36
CA GLY A 141 -30.47 -22.94 13.04
C GLY A 141 -31.80 -23.56 12.62
N LYS A 142 -32.61 -24.10 13.54
CA LYS A 142 -33.91 -24.67 13.21
C LYS A 142 -34.99 -23.59 13.25
N PRO A 143 -35.90 -23.54 12.25
CA PRO A 143 -36.94 -22.52 12.19
C PRO A 143 -37.94 -22.62 13.34
N LEU A 144 -38.24 -21.48 13.96
CA LEU A 144 -39.22 -21.28 15.01
C LEU A 144 -40.46 -20.58 14.44
N GLY A 145 -41.55 -21.33 14.25
CA GLY A 145 -42.77 -20.81 13.64
C GLY A 145 -42.75 -20.88 12.11
N SER A 146 -43.45 -19.97 11.45
CA SER A 146 -43.58 -19.93 9.98
C SER A 146 -43.10 -18.60 9.41
N GLU A 147 -42.62 -18.63 8.17
CA GLU A 147 -42.17 -17.46 7.43
C GLU A 147 -43.32 -16.44 7.31
N PHE A 148 -43.00 -15.15 7.43
CA PHE A 148 -43.95 -14.05 7.35
C PHE A 148 -43.39 -12.87 6.54
N LEU A 149 -44.29 -11.99 6.09
CA LEU A 149 -43.90 -10.77 5.36
C LEU A 149 -43.53 -9.65 6.35
N ILE A 150 -42.40 -8.99 6.09
CA ILE A 150 -41.91 -7.81 6.83
C ILE A 150 -42.62 -6.53 6.38
N SER A 151 -43.13 -6.52 5.16
CA SER A 151 -43.87 -5.39 4.62
C SER A 151 -45.15 -5.90 3.97
N ASN A 152 -46.24 -5.18 4.21
CA ASN A 152 -47.51 -5.49 3.56
C ASN A 152 -47.57 -4.99 2.11
N TYR A 153 -46.58 -4.21 1.68
CA TYR A 153 -46.47 -3.74 0.30
C TYR A 153 -45.73 -4.80 -0.52
N THR A 154 -46.43 -5.54 -1.37
CA THR A 154 -45.83 -6.58 -2.24
C THR A 154 -45.81 -6.20 -3.72
N SER A 155 -46.36 -5.02 -4.05
CA SER A 155 -46.47 -4.52 -5.43
C SER A 155 -45.37 -3.55 -5.85
N VAL A 156 -44.37 -3.33 -4.99
CA VAL A 156 -43.30 -2.34 -5.16
C VAL A 156 -41.96 -2.94 -4.75
N SER A 157 -40.89 -2.48 -5.40
CA SER A 157 -39.54 -2.97 -5.11
C SER A 157 -39.09 -2.49 -3.72
N GLN A 158 -38.62 -3.43 -2.90
CA GLN A 158 -38.01 -3.17 -1.61
C GLN A 158 -36.69 -3.94 -1.52
N TYR A 159 -35.69 -3.36 -0.86
CA TYR A 159 -34.37 -3.99 -0.73
C TYR A 159 -33.58 -3.59 0.52
N ALA A 160 -32.45 -4.28 0.73
CA ALA A 160 -31.53 -4.11 1.85
C ALA A 160 -32.25 -4.03 3.21
N PRO A 161 -33.01 -5.06 3.61
CA PRO A 161 -33.52 -5.10 4.97
C PRO A 161 -32.35 -5.19 5.96
N SER A 162 -32.45 -4.46 7.06
CA SER A 162 -31.50 -4.50 8.15
C SER A 162 -32.24 -4.56 9.48
N VAL A 163 -31.80 -5.40 10.41
CA VAL A 163 -32.51 -5.68 11.66
C VAL A 163 -31.59 -5.55 12.87
N SER A 164 -32.10 -4.95 13.95
CA SER A 164 -31.43 -4.91 15.24
C SER A 164 -32.40 -5.18 16.38
N SER A 165 -31.92 -5.83 17.44
CA SER A 165 -32.67 -6.18 18.64
C SER A 165 -32.13 -5.43 19.86
N ASN A 166 -33.05 -5.07 20.76
CA ASN A 166 -32.70 -4.59 22.11
C ASN A 166 -32.83 -5.69 23.18
N GLY A 167 -33.05 -6.94 22.76
CA GLY A 167 -33.34 -8.08 23.64
C GLY A 167 -34.83 -8.28 23.99
N PHE A 168 -35.70 -7.33 23.64
CA PHE A 168 -37.15 -7.39 23.89
C PHE A 168 -38.00 -7.31 22.61
N ASN A 169 -37.56 -6.52 21.63
CA ASN A 169 -38.19 -6.39 20.33
C ASN A 169 -37.12 -6.09 19.26
N TYR A 170 -37.55 -6.15 18.01
CA TYR A 170 -36.70 -5.97 16.84
C TYR A 170 -37.18 -4.77 16.04
N LEU A 171 -36.26 -3.91 15.61
CA LEU A 171 -36.53 -2.90 14.59
C LEU A 171 -35.96 -3.39 13.27
N VAL A 172 -36.82 -3.51 12.26
CA VAL A 172 -36.43 -3.82 10.88
C VAL A 172 -36.57 -2.56 10.05
N THR A 173 -35.54 -2.21 9.28
CA THR A 173 -35.50 -1.08 8.35
C THR A 173 -35.19 -1.56 6.93
N TRP A 174 -35.70 -0.90 5.90
CA TRP A 174 -35.48 -1.26 4.49
C TRP A 174 -35.67 -0.07 3.55
N ALA A 175 -35.12 -0.16 2.34
CA ALA A 175 -35.40 0.79 1.27
C ALA A 175 -36.69 0.41 0.53
N HIS A 176 -37.55 1.39 0.29
CA HIS A 176 -38.87 1.25 -0.32
C HIS A 176 -38.99 2.19 -1.52
N LYS A 177 -39.25 1.61 -2.70
CA LYS A 177 -39.46 2.37 -3.93
C LYS A 177 -40.71 3.26 -3.86
N ASN A 178 -40.58 4.53 -4.23
CA ASN A 178 -41.71 5.45 -4.24
C ASN A 178 -42.68 5.14 -5.41
N ASP A 179 -43.98 5.13 -5.13
CA ASP A 179 -45.05 4.90 -6.13
C ASP A 179 -45.23 6.06 -7.12
N GLN A 180 -44.77 7.27 -6.78
CA GLN A 180 -44.98 8.48 -7.59
C GLN A 180 -43.79 8.83 -8.49
N ASP A 181 -42.59 8.30 -8.19
CA ASP A 181 -41.38 8.50 -8.98
C ASP A 181 -40.61 7.17 -9.08
N GLU A 182 -40.56 6.60 -10.28
CA GLU A 182 -40.06 5.23 -10.50
C GLU A 182 -38.52 5.08 -10.31
N SER A 183 -37.79 6.15 -9.99
CA SER A 183 -36.34 6.11 -9.70
C SER A 183 -35.96 6.29 -8.22
N ASP A 184 -36.90 6.66 -7.35
CA ASP A 184 -36.57 7.13 -5.99
C ASP A 184 -36.91 6.09 -4.91
N TYR A 185 -36.10 6.09 -3.85
CA TYR A 185 -36.25 5.22 -2.68
C TYR A 185 -36.25 6.05 -1.40
N ASP A 186 -37.20 5.75 -0.53
CA ASP A 186 -37.27 6.25 0.85
C ASP A 186 -37.04 5.07 1.80
N LEU A 187 -36.63 5.35 3.03
CA LEU A 187 -36.40 4.33 4.04
C LEU A 187 -37.62 4.13 4.93
N TYR A 188 -38.01 2.89 5.15
CA TYR A 188 -39.13 2.52 6.01
C TYR A 188 -38.69 1.55 7.10
N ALA A 189 -39.41 1.54 8.21
CA ALA A 189 -39.15 0.64 9.30
C ALA A 189 -40.43 0.19 10.01
N CYS A 190 -40.34 -0.94 10.72
CA CYS A 190 -41.38 -1.46 11.59
C CYS A 190 -40.78 -2.24 12.77
N PHE A 191 -41.42 -2.14 13.93
CA PHE A 191 -41.09 -2.93 15.11
C PHE A 191 -41.81 -4.27 15.09
N TYR A 192 -41.12 -5.32 15.54
CA TYR A 192 -41.61 -6.68 15.66
C TYR A 192 -41.33 -7.22 17.07
N ASP A 193 -42.27 -7.97 17.63
CA ASP A 193 -42.02 -8.74 18.84
C ASP A 193 -41.30 -10.07 18.55
N ASN A 194 -41.03 -10.84 19.60
CA ASN A 194 -40.32 -12.13 19.51
C ASN A 194 -41.14 -13.25 18.82
N ASP A 195 -42.40 -12.99 18.47
CA ASP A 195 -43.25 -13.90 17.70
C ASP A 195 -43.42 -13.42 16.24
N GLY A 196 -42.76 -12.32 15.85
CA GLY A 196 -42.86 -11.74 14.51
C GLY A 196 -44.12 -10.93 14.27
N ILE A 197 -44.81 -10.51 15.33
CA ILE A 197 -46.01 -9.69 15.23
C ILE A 197 -45.58 -8.21 15.19
N PRO A 198 -46.08 -7.42 14.23
CA PRO A 198 -45.76 -5.99 14.17
C PRO A 198 -46.34 -5.24 15.37
N LEU A 199 -45.49 -4.48 16.07
CA LEU A 199 -45.86 -3.68 17.26
C LEU A 199 -46.43 -2.30 16.91
N GLY A 200 -46.57 -1.98 15.62
CA GLY A 200 -47.07 -0.71 15.12
C GLY A 200 -47.32 -0.76 13.61
N SER A 201 -47.59 0.40 13.02
CA SER A 201 -47.60 0.56 11.56
C SER A 201 -46.21 0.86 11.05
N GLU A 202 -45.91 0.42 9.82
CA GLU A 202 -44.72 0.85 9.08
C GLU A 202 -44.62 2.39 9.03
N PHE A 203 -43.43 2.93 9.24
CA PHE A 203 -43.17 4.37 9.27
C PHE A 203 -41.91 4.72 8.46
N ARG A 204 -41.85 5.94 7.92
CA ARG A 204 -40.68 6.42 7.16
C ARG A 204 -39.58 6.91 8.10
N VAL A 205 -38.36 6.46 7.85
CA VAL A 205 -37.15 6.75 8.64
C VAL A 205 -36.57 8.12 8.28
N ASN A 206 -36.36 8.38 7.00
CA ASN A 206 -35.78 9.62 6.49
C ASN A 206 -36.79 10.78 6.49
N ALA A 207 -36.29 11.96 6.85
CA ALA A 207 -37.01 13.23 6.76
C ALA A 207 -36.75 13.93 5.41
N TYR A 208 -35.54 13.80 4.86
CA TYR A 208 -35.20 14.23 3.51
C TYR A 208 -35.65 13.18 2.49
N THR A 209 -36.40 13.60 1.45
CA THR A 209 -37.09 12.68 0.53
C THR A 209 -36.87 13.05 -0.94
N THR A 210 -35.81 13.81 -1.22
CA THR A 210 -35.48 14.17 -2.61
C THR A 210 -34.51 13.12 -3.12
N ASP A 211 -34.76 12.55 -4.30
CA ASP A 211 -33.91 11.54 -4.91
C ASP A 211 -33.73 10.31 -4.00
N TYR A 212 -32.60 9.61 -4.13
CA TYR A 212 -32.36 8.29 -3.55
C TYR A 212 -31.95 8.32 -2.07
N GLN A 213 -32.60 7.49 -1.25
CA GLN A 213 -32.15 7.06 0.08
C GLN A 213 -32.16 5.53 0.17
N GLY A 214 -31.03 4.92 0.54
CA GLY A 214 -30.88 3.47 0.45
C GLY A 214 -29.85 2.88 1.42
N THR A 215 -29.68 1.55 1.30
CA THR A 215 -28.68 0.75 2.04
C THR A 215 -28.63 1.02 3.55
N PRO A 216 -29.77 0.88 4.27
CA PRO A 216 -29.78 1.19 5.69
C PRO A 216 -29.02 0.15 6.51
N SER A 217 -28.31 0.61 7.54
CA SER A 217 -27.72 -0.22 8.60
C SER A 217 -28.22 0.25 9.97
N ILE A 218 -28.38 -0.67 10.91
CA ILE A 218 -29.02 -0.40 12.20
C ILE A 218 -28.26 -1.07 13.35
N SER A 219 -28.07 -0.31 14.43
CA SER A 219 -27.55 -0.85 15.69
C SER A 219 -28.29 -0.28 16.89
N THR A 220 -28.37 -1.08 17.96
CA THR A 220 -29.07 -0.74 19.19
C THR A 220 -28.07 -0.35 20.28
N LEU A 221 -28.35 0.72 21.02
CA LEU A 221 -27.62 1.13 22.22
C LEU A 221 -28.61 1.47 23.32
N GLU A 222 -28.52 0.77 24.45
CA GLU A 222 -29.51 0.84 25.54
C GLU A 222 -30.95 0.53 25.05
N SER A 223 -31.75 1.56 24.77
CA SER A 223 -33.15 1.47 24.29
C SER A 223 -33.38 2.30 23.03
N ASN A 224 -32.29 2.72 22.38
CA ASN A 224 -32.32 3.54 21.18
C ASN A 224 -31.72 2.77 20.00
N TYR A 225 -32.29 2.99 18.83
CA TYR A 225 -31.83 2.44 17.56
C TYR A 225 -31.26 3.55 16.71
N LEU A 226 -29.98 3.46 16.37
CA LEU A 226 -29.38 4.31 15.36
C LEU A 226 -29.55 3.62 14.01
N VAL A 227 -30.29 4.26 13.10
CA VAL A 227 -30.38 3.87 11.70
C VAL A 227 -29.50 4.82 10.89
N VAL A 228 -28.58 4.28 10.11
CA VAL A 228 -27.70 5.02 9.18
C VAL A 228 -27.94 4.57 7.75
N TRP A 229 -27.72 5.44 6.78
CA TRP A 229 -28.00 5.17 5.36
C TRP A 229 -27.25 6.12 4.42
N GLU A 230 -27.23 5.80 3.13
CA GLU A 230 -26.71 6.69 2.09
C GLU A 230 -27.83 7.53 1.46
N SER A 231 -27.54 8.80 1.17
CA SER A 231 -28.50 9.76 0.65
C SER A 231 -27.88 10.57 -0.49
N TRP A 232 -28.57 10.63 -1.64
CA TRP A 232 -28.09 11.36 -2.81
C TRP A 232 -28.39 12.86 -2.70
N GLY A 233 -27.38 13.70 -2.91
CA GLY A 233 -27.51 15.14 -3.08
C GLY A 233 -27.80 15.94 -1.81
N GLN A 234 -27.97 15.28 -0.66
CA GLN A 234 -28.44 15.92 0.56
C GLN A 234 -27.39 16.86 1.20
N ASP A 235 -26.10 16.58 1.01
CA ASP A 235 -24.99 17.42 1.47
C ASP A 235 -24.51 18.41 0.40
N GLY A 236 -25.17 18.42 -0.77
CA GLY A 236 -24.79 19.21 -1.93
C GLY A 236 -23.78 18.55 -2.86
N SER A 237 -23.42 17.28 -2.64
CA SER A 237 -22.53 16.46 -3.47
C SER A 237 -23.26 15.23 -4.05
N ALA A 238 -22.58 14.11 -4.30
CA ALA A 238 -23.17 12.84 -4.71
C ALA A 238 -23.81 12.12 -3.50
N TYR A 239 -23.33 10.95 -3.09
CA TYR A 239 -23.86 10.27 -1.90
C TYR A 239 -23.18 10.74 -0.63
N GLY A 240 -23.96 11.07 0.40
CA GLY A 240 -23.49 11.29 1.77
C GLY A 240 -24.13 10.30 2.74
N ILE A 241 -23.53 10.13 3.93
CA ILE A 241 -24.03 9.23 4.97
C ILE A 241 -24.84 10.03 5.99
N TYR A 242 -26.05 9.55 6.28
CA TYR A 242 -26.99 10.17 7.20
C TYR A 242 -27.45 9.19 8.26
N GLY A 243 -27.94 9.72 9.37
CA GLY A 243 -28.41 8.94 10.49
C GLY A 243 -29.57 9.58 11.22
N ARG A 244 -30.33 8.73 11.92
CA ARG A 244 -31.39 9.14 12.82
C ARG A 244 -31.63 8.10 13.90
N ILE A 245 -31.90 8.59 15.10
CA ILE A 245 -32.13 7.75 16.27
C ILE A 245 -33.62 7.61 16.54
N TYR A 246 -34.04 6.39 16.88
CA TYR A 246 -35.41 6.04 17.26
C TYR A 246 -35.45 5.41 18.65
N ASP A 247 -36.46 5.77 19.44
CA ASP A 247 -36.75 5.09 20.70
C ASP A 247 -37.51 3.78 20.47
N ASN A 248 -37.69 3.00 21.55
CA ASN A 248 -38.44 1.73 21.53
C ASN A 248 -39.91 1.85 21.09
N ASP A 249 -40.48 3.06 21.05
CA ASP A 249 -41.84 3.32 20.59
C ASP A 249 -41.88 3.76 19.10
N GLY A 250 -40.71 3.85 18.45
CA GLY A 250 -40.55 4.32 17.08
C GLY A 250 -40.67 5.82 16.90
N ASN A 251 -40.52 6.61 17.97
CA ASN A 251 -40.42 8.04 17.86
C ASN A 251 -38.97 8.46 17.58
N PRO A 252 -38.74 9.44 16.70
CA PRO A 252 -37.41 9.94 16.45
C PRO A 252 -36.88 10.72 17.67
N VAL A 253 -35.71 10.34 18.15
CA VAL A 253 -34.96 11.02 19.20
C VAL A 253 -34.09 12.10 18.56
N GLY A 254 -34.72 13.23 18.21
CA GLY A 254 -34.06 14.35 17.54
C GLY A 254 -34.30 14.42 16.03
N SER A 255 -33.54 15.29 15.37
CA SER A 255 -33.58 15.43 13.90
C SER A 255 -32.66 14.41 13.23
N GLU A 256 -32.92 14.16 11.95
CA GLU A 256 -31.93 13.57 11.05
C GLU A 256 -30.65 14.41 11.03
N PHE A 257 -29.49 13.75 10.93
CA PHE A 257 -28.17 14.38 10.95
C PHE A 257 -27.20 13.68 10.00
N GLN A 258 -26.19 14.41 9.54
CA GLN A 258 -25.15 13.89 8.66
C GLN A 258 -24.04 13.21 9.47
N ILE A 259 -23.63 12.02 9.02
CA ILE A 259 -22.60 11.17 9.64
C ILE A 259 -21.21 11.50 9.09
N ASN A 260 -21.04 11.58 7.77
CA ASN A 260 -19.75 11.96 7.19
C ASN A 260 -19.48 13.47 7.42
N THR A 261 -18.20 13.84 7.57
CA THR A 261 -17.78 15.25 7.51
C THR A 261 -17.09 15.60 6.20
N HIS A 262 -16.42 14.61 5.59
CA HIS A 262 -15.97 14.69 4.22
C HIS A 262 -17.18 14.54 3.29
N THR A 263 -17.48 15.57 2.50
CA THR A 263 -18.63 15.61 1.58
C THR A 263 -18.28 15.60 0.08
N PRO A 264 -17.04 15.87 -0.38
CA PRO A 264 -16.72 15.66 -1.79
C PRO A 264 -17.04 14.24 -2.25
N TRP A 265 -17.52 14.12 -3.50
CA TRP A 265 -17.81 12.84 -4.14
C TRP A 265 -18.82 11.97 -3.38
N SER A 266 -18.67 10.65 -3.45
CA SER A 266 -19.61 9.69 -2.87
C SER A 266 -19.04 9.02 -1.62
N GLN A 267 -19.90 8.87 -0.62
CA GLN A 267 -19.72 8.02 0.53
C GLN A 267 -20.79 6.93 0.52
N HIS A 268 -20.37 5.66 0.65
CA HIS A 268 -21.21 4.49 0.37
C HIS A 268 -21.21 3.46 1.50
N PHE A 269 -22.20 2.57 1.45
CA PHE A 269 -22.33 1.34 2.26
C PHE A 269 -22.02 1.51 3.76
N PRO A 270 -22.80 2.32 4.48
CA PRO A 270 -22.54 2.55 5.90
C PRO A 270 -22.84 1.30 6.73
N SER A 271 -21.98 1.03 7.71
CA SER A 271 -22.15 -0.04 8.69
C SER A 271 -22.08 0.52 10.11
N VAL A 272 -22.88 -0.02 11.04
CA VAL A 272 -22.93 0.50 12.42
C VAL A 272 -22.98 -0.62 13.44
N SER A 273 -22.19 -0.48 14.50
CA SER A 273 -22.23 -1.36 15.68
C SER A 273 -22.14 -0.52 16.96
N SER A 274 -22.63 -1.05 18.07
CA SER A 274 -22.50 -0.43 19.39
C SER A 274 -21.74 -1.36 20.34
N ASN A 275 -20.91 -0.78 21.20
CA ASN A 275 -20.24 -1.49 22.30
C ASN A 275 -21.03 -1.42 23.62
N GLY A 276 -22.27 -0.93 23.58
CA GLY A 276 -23.05 -0.67 24.79
C GLY A 276 -22.79 0.70 25.47
N PHE A 277 -21.81 1.48 24.99
CA PHE A 277 -21.55 2.86 25.46
C PHE A 277 -21.70 3.92 24.37
N ASN A 278 -21.19 3.65 23.16
CA ASN A 278 -21.28 4.49 21.98
C ASN A 278 -21.57 3.63 20.74
N TYR A 279 -21.75 4.29 19.60
CA TYR A 279 -21.80 3.66 18.28
C TYR A 279 -20.49 3.95 17.54
N LEU A 280 -19.99 2.96 16.80
CA LEU A 280 -19.05 3.17 15.71
C LEU A 280 -19.82 3.06 14.40
N VAL A 281 -19.78 4.11 13.58
CA VAL A 281 -20.30 4.10 12.21
C VAL A 281 -19.12 4.12 11.26
N THR A 282 -19.10 3.18 10.32
CA THR A 282 -18.08 3.06 9.26
C THR A 282 -18.73 3.20 7.89
N TRP A 283 -17.97 3.64 6.89
CA TRP A 283 -18.44 3.80 5.52
C TRP A 283 -17.26 3.85 4.53
N GLU A 284 -17.56 3.59 3.27
CA GLU A 284 -16.62 3.76 2.18
C GLU A 284 -16.56 5.24 1.77
N ASN A 285 -15.36 5.78 1.66
CA ASN A 285 -15.14 7.16 1.27
C ASN A 285 -14.38 7.23 -0.06
N ASN A 286 -14.97 7.84 -1.08
CA ASN A 286 -14.28 8.11 -2.34
C ASN A 286 -13.39 9.35 -2.19
N ASP A 287 -12.12 9.11 -1.89
CA ASP A 287 -11.10 10.15 -1.75
C ASP A 287 -10.27 10.23 -3.04
N ASN A 288 -10.87 10.73 -4.12
CA ASN A 288 -10.23 10.87 -5.44
C ASN A 288 -8.83 11.52 -5.35
N ASN A 289 -7.79 10.70 -5.42
CA ASN A 289 -6.45 11.11 -5.77
C ASN A 289 -6.44 11.24 -7.30
N GLU A 290 -6.06 12.40 -7.85
CA GLU A 290 -6.27 12.79 -9.26
C GLU A 290 -5.67 11.86 -10.36
N GLN A 291 -5.20 10.66 -10.03
CA GLN A 291 -4.65 9.65 -10.93
C GLN A 291 -5.55 8.43 -11.17
N ASP A 292 -6.51 8.09 -10.28
CA ASP A 292 -7.46 6.98 -10.49
C ASP A 292 -8.86 7.31 -9.95
N LEU A 293 -9.91 7.02 -10.72
CA LEU A 293 -11.26 7.58 -10.53
C LEU A 293 -12.18 6.75 -9.62
N ASP A 294 -11.68 5.67 -9.01
CA ASP A 294 -12.45 4.66 -8.28
C ASP A 294 -11.81 4.25 -6.93
N ASP A 295 -10.94 5.08 -6.33
CA ASP A 295 -10.27 4.78 -5.05
C ASP A 295 -11.22 5.02 -3.86
N TYR A 296 -11.64 3.93 -3.22
CA TYR A 296 -12.44 3.94 -1.98
C TYR A 296 -11.56 3.59 -0.79
N GLY A 297 -11.61 4.41 0.26
CA GLY A 297 -11.01 4.11 1.56
C GLY A 297 -12.06 3.81 2.62
N VAL A 298 -11.63 3.20 3.73
CA VAL A 298 -12.46 2.85 4.88
C VAL A 298 -12.39 3.97 5.91
N SER A 299 -13.52 4.64 6.15
CA SER A 299 -13.64 5.73 7.12
C SER A 299 -14.54 5.34 8.29
N GLY A 300 -14.32 5.97 9.44
CA GLY A 300 -15.13 5.76 10.65
C GLY A 300 -15.30 7.00 11.51
N CYS A 301 -16.33 6.97 12.36
CA CYS A 301 -16.51 7.96 13.43
C CYS A 301 -17.40 7.43 14.57
N PHE A 302 -17.11 7.88 15.79
CA PHE A 302 -17.88 7.52 16.98
C PHE A 302 -19.05 8.47 17.23
N TYR A 303 -20.15 7.94 17.75
CA TYR A 303 -21.35 8.69 18.12
C TYR A 303 -21.88 8.28 19.48
N ASP A 304 -22.32 9.26 20.28
CA ASP A 304 -23.02 9.00 21.52
C ASP A 304 -24.47 8.54 21.28
N LYS A 305 -25.15 8.14 22.36
CA LYS A 305 -26.55 7.67 22.31
C LYS A 305 -27.59 8.70 21.87
N ASN A 306 -27.21 9.96 21.71
CA ASN A 306 -28.05 11.05 21.21
C ASN A 306 -27.66 11.46 19.78
N GLY A 307 -26.69 10.79 19.16
CA GLY A 307 -26.22 11.08 17.81
C GLY A 307 -25.22 12.23 17.75
N ASN A 308 -24.66 12.65 18.89
CA ASN A 308 -23.55 13.60 18.89
C ASN A 308 -22.26 12.87 18.54
N ARG A 309 -21.48 13.45 17.63
CA ARG A 309 -20.15 12.95 17.27
C ARG A 309 -19.20 12.99 18.47
N ILE A 310 -18.43 11.92 18.65
CA ILE A 310 -17.33 11.82 19.61
C ILE A 310 -16.04 11.85 18.79
N GLY A 311 -15.20 12.87 19.00
CA GLY A 311 -13.98 13.06 18.22
C GLY A 311 -14.23 13.53 16.78
N SER A 312 -13.23 13.32 15.92
CA SER A 312 -13.30 13.60 14.47
C SER A 312 -13.57 12.31 13.68
N GLN A 313 -13.99 12.44 12.42
CA GLN A 313 -13.86 11.36 11.45
C GLN A 313 -12.38 10.97 11.32
N PHE A 314 -12.10 9.68 11.10
CA PHE A 314 -10.76 9.16 10.90
C PHE A 314 -10.75 8.05 9.83
N GLN A 315 -9.62 7.87 9.18
CA GLN A 315 -9.36 6.76 8.26
C GLN A 315 -9.02 5.51 9.06
N ILE A 316 -9.62 4.37 8.71
CA ILE A 316 -9.40 3.08 9.40
C ILE A 316 -8.29 2.29 8.71
N ASN A 317 -8.33 2.21 7.37
CA ASN A 317 -7.29 1.52 6.61
C ASN A 317 -6.02 2.37 6.50
N THR A 318 -4.87 1.70 6.51
CA THR A 318 -3.56 2.26 6.24
C THR A 318 -3.13 2.09 4.79
N TYR A 319 -3.56 1.00 4.15
CA TYR A 319 -3.35 0.79 2.72
C TYR A 319 -4.41 1.54 1.92
N THR A 320 -3.98 2.53 1.13
CA THR A 320 -4.86 3.50 0.45
C THR A 320 -4.66 3.51 -1.07
N MET A 321 -4.00 2.49 -1.62
CA MET A 321 -3.88 2.31 -3.07
C MET A 321 -5.04 1.44 -3.55
N ASP A 322 -5.58 1.71 -4.73
CA ASP A 322 -6.73 0.99 -5.29
C ASP A 322 -7.97 1.01 -4.33
N SER A 323 -8.99 0.20 -4.62
CA SER A 323 -10.27 0.21 -3.92
C SER A 323 -10.30 -0.67 -2.67
N GLN A 324 -10.88 -0.14 -1.59
CA GLN A 324 -11.27 -0.86 -0.36
C GLN A 324 -12.78 -0.71 -0.13
N GLY A 325 -13.50 -1.81 0.11
CA GLY A 325 -14.96 -1.80 0.20
C GLY A 325 -15.59 -2.95 0.98
N ASP A 326 -16.92 -3.08 0.88
CA ASP A 326 -17.76 -4.09 1.55
C ASP A 326 -17.49 -4.19 3.07
N ILE A 327 -17.63 -3.06 3.75
CA ILE A 327 -17.27 -2.91 5.17
C ILE A 327 -18.29 -3.58 6.09
N SER A 328 -17.79 -4.34 7.07
CA SER A 328 -18.57 -4.86 8.19
C SER A 328 -17.93 -4.46 9.53
N VAL A 329 -18.75 -4.16 10.54
CA VAL A 329 -18.28 -3.83 11.89
C VAL A 329 -19.08 -4.55 12.95
N SER A 330 -18.41 -5.07 13.98
CA SER A 330 -19.04 -5.64 15.18
C SER A 330 -18.25 -5.26 16.42
N SER A 331 -18.91 -5.25 17.59
CA SER A 331 -18.26 -5.03 18.88
C SER A 331 -18.45 -6.24 19.80
N ASN A 332 -17.45 -6.55 20.61
CA ASN A 332 -17.54 -7.46 21.76
C ASN A 332 -17.95 -6.75 23.07
N GLY A 333 -18.11 -5.42 23.04
CA GLY A 333 -18.42 -4.58 24.21
C GLY A 333 -17.21 -3.80 24.77
N SER A 334 -15.97 -4.24 24.49
CA SER A 334 -14.76 -3.49 24.83
C SER A 334 -14.17 -2.77 23.62
N ASP A 335 -14.05 -3.45 22.49
CA ASP A 335 -13.51 -2.94 21.24
C ASP A 335 -14.45 -3.26 20.07
N TYR A 336 -14.02 -2.89 18.87
CA TYR A 336 -14.67 -3.15 17.60
C TYR A 336 -13.67 -3.84 16.67
N LEU A 337 -14.16 -4.80 15.88
CA LEU A 337 -13.45 -5.29 14.70
C LEU A 337 -14.18 -4.76 13.46
N VAL A 338 -13.44 -4.03 12.64
CA VAL A 338 -13.88 -3.57 11.31
C VAL A 338 -13.17 -4.42 10.26
N THR A 339 -13.92 -4.94 9.30
CA THR A 339 -13.41 -5.78 8.20
C THR A 339 -13.84 -5.24 6.84
N TRP A 340 -13.00 -5.37 5.82
CA TRP A 340 -13.27 -4.92 4.45
C TRP A 340 -12.51 -5.78 3.43
N GLU A 341 -12.91 -5.70 2.17
CA GLU A 341 -12.14 -6.25 1.05
C GLU A 341 -11.20 -5.18 0.48
N SER A 342 -9.97 -5.56 0.10
CA SER A 342 -8.95 -4.66 -0.42
C SER A 342 -8.35 -5.20 -1.70
N TRP A 343 -8.39 -4.40 -2.77
CA TRP A 343 -7.90 -4.81 -4.08
C TRP A 343 -6.37 -4.82 -4.13
N ARG A 344 -5.78 -5.94 -4.55
CA ARG A 344 -4.33 -6.12 -4.82
C ARG A 344 -3.38 -5.91 -3.65
N GLN A 345 -3.88 -5.68 -2.45
CA GLN A 345 -3.03 -5.46 -1.28
C GLN A 345 -2.18 -6.69 -0.94
N ASP A 346 -2.67 -7.90 -1.21
CA ASP A 346 -1.93 -9.16 -1.05
C ASP A 346 -1.16 -9.59 -2.32
N GLY A 347 -1.22 -8.77 -3.37
CA GLY A 347 -0.57 -9.02 -4.65
C GLY A 347 -1.42 -9.74 -5.71
N ASP A 348 -2.68 -10.09 -5.43
CA ASP A 348 -3.61 -10.69 -6.42
C ASP A 348 -4.96 -9.95 -6.48
N GLY A 349 -6.09 -10.64 -6.29
CA GLY A 349 -7.43 -10.08 -6.38
C GLY A 349 -7.80 -9.21 -5.17
N TYR A 350 -9.07 -9.27 -4.76
CA TYR A 350 -9.43 -8.80 -3.44
C TYR A 350 -8.92 -9.77 -2.37
N GLY A 351 -8.32 -9.23 -1.31
CA GLY A 351 -8.06 -9.91 -0.05
C GLY A 351 -8.94 -9.35 1.06
N ILE A 352 -9.04 -10.07 2.18
CA ILE A 352 -9.85 -9.67 3.34
C ILE A 352 -8.95 -9.11 4.44
N TYR A 353 -9.27 -7.90 4.89
CA TYR A 353 -8.48 -7.16 5.87
C TYR A 353 -9.33 -6.73 7.06
N GLY A 354 -8.66 -6.44 8.16
CA GLY A 354 -9.30 -5.93 9.36
C GLY A 354 -8.42 -4.99 10.17
N GLN A 355 -9.09 -4.27 11.08
CA GLN A 355 -8.49 -3.39 12.06
C GLN A 355 -9.32 -3.39 13.34
N PHE A 356 -8.64 -3.50 14.49
CA PHE A 356 -9.25 -3.37 15.80
C PHE A 356 -9.30 -1.90 16.22
N ILE A 357 -10.39 -1.51 16.87
CA ILE A 357 -10.64 -0.12 17.25
C ILE A 357 -11.28 -0.10 18.64
N ASP A 358 -10.78 0.70 19.56
CA ASP A 358 -11.40 0.96 20.85
C ASP A 358 -11.85 2.43 20.98
N ASN A 359 -12.21 2.86 22.18
CA ASN A 359 -12.67 4.23 22.42
C ASN A 359 -11.54 5.27 22.32
N ASP A 360 -10.28 4.86 22.36
CA ASP A 360 -9.09 5.72 22.26
C ASP A 360 -8.58 5.80 20.80
N GLY A 361 -8.90 4.82 19.95
CA GLY A 361 -8.66 4.87 18.51
C GLY A 361 -8.36 3.51 17.88
N LEU A 362 -7.51 3.52 16.85
CA LEU A 362 -7.02 2.30 16.20
C LEU A 362 -6.08 1.55 17.15
N ILE A 363 -6.20 0.23 17.20
CA ILE A 363 -5.34 -0.65 18.01
C ILE A 363 -4.45 -1.44 17.07
N GLY A 364 -3.14 -1.20 17.13
CA GLY A 364 -2.17 -1.89 16.29
C GLY A 364 -2.27 -1.49 14.81
N SER A 365 -1.69 -2.32 13.95
CA SER A 365 -1.73 -2.14 12.50
C SER A 365 -2.90 -2.89 11.88
N GLU A 366 -3.32 -2.42 10.71
CA GLU A 366 -4.14 -3.20 9.79
C GLU A 366 -3.50 -4.57 9.51
N PHE A 367 -4.32 -5.61 9.41
CA PHE A 367 -3.86 -6.98 9.20
C PHE A 367 -4.72 -7.74 8.19
N GLN A 368 -4.11 -8.70 7.51
CA GLN A 368 -4.80 -9.59 6.58
C GLN A 368 -5.48 -10.75 7.34
N ILE A 369 -6.74 -11.03 7.01
CA ILE A 369 -7.56 -12.06 7.65
C ILE A 369 -7.45 -13.39 6.91
N ASN A 370 -7.58 -13.37 5.58
CA ASN A 370 -7.46 -14.56 4.74
C ASN A 370 -6.01 -15.02 4.63
N THR A 371 -5.80 -16.34 4.63
CA THR A 371 -4.47 -16.92 4.39
C THR A 371 -4.29 -17.35 2.94
N TYR A 372 -5.40 -17.69 2.28
CA TYR A 372 -5.43 -17.99 0.86
C TYR A 372 -5.60 -16.70 0.04
N THR A 373 -4.62 -16.37 -0.81
CA THR A 373 -4.53 -15.09 -1.52
C THR A 373 -4.73 -15.21 -3.04
N THR A 374 -5.09 -16.38 -3.58
CA THR A 374 -5.20 -16.56 -5.03
C THR A 374 -6.61 -16.28 -5.53
N ASN A 375 -6.76 -15.48 -6.58
CA ASN A 375 -8.03 -14.92 -7.07
C ASN A 375 -8.73 -14.01 -6.04
N TRP A 376 -10.06 -13.91 -6.12
CA TRP A 376 -10.86 -12.92 -5.39
C TRP A 376 -11.40 -13.52 -4.08
N GLN A 377 -11.13 -12.85 -2.97
CA GLN A 377 -11.74 -13.09 -1.66
C GLN A 377 -12.56 -11.86 -1.27
N ASP A 378 -13.88 -12.03 -1.18
CA ASP A 378 -14.83 -10.91 -1.26
C ASP A 378 -15.92 -11.00 -0.16
N ASN A 379 -16.61 -9.89 0.07
CA ASN A 379 -17.79 -9.76 0.95
C ASN A 379 -17.57 -10.25 2.41
N PRO A 380 -16.65 -9.62 3.17
CA PRO A 380 -16.46 -9.97 4.56
C PRO A 380 -17.65 -9.59 5.44
N SER A 381 -17.94 -10.42 6.42
CA SER A 381 -18.92 -10.15 7.47
C SER A 381 -18.35 -10.58 8.82
N VAL A 382 -18.50 -9.72 9.83
CA VAL A 382 -17.99 -9.96 11.19
C VAL A 382 -19.10 -9.85 12.23
N SER A 383 -19.07 -10.74 13.22
CA SER A 383 -19.90 -10.63 14.43
C SER A 383 -19.13 -11.10 15.65
N SER A 384 -19.42 -10.53 16.81
CA SER A 384 -18.91 -11.00 18.10
C SER A 384 -19.98 -11.66 18.96
N ASN A 385 -19.59 -12.67 19.75
CA ASN A 385 -20.40 -13.24 20.82
C ASN A 385 -20.21 -12.52 22.18
N GLY A 386 -19.48 -11.41 22.22
CA GLY A 386 -19.10 -10.69 23.45
C GLY A 386 -17.74 -11.12 24.01
N PHE A 387 -17.10 -12.14 23.44
CA PHE A 387 -15.74 -12.57 23.79
C PHE A 387 -14.87 -12.65 22.52
N ASN A 388 -15.28 -13.50 21.59
CA ASN A 388 -14.59 -13.74 20.33
C ASN A 388 -15.30 -13.03 19.18
N TYR A 389 -14.60 -12.83 18.09
CA TYR A 389 -15.14 -12.44 16.79
C TYR A 389 -15.10 -13.65 15.84
N LEU A 390 -16.13 -13.80 15.01
CA LEU A 390 -16.09 -14.63 13.81
C LEU A 390 -16.16 -13.73 12.60
N VAL A 391 -15.13 -13.79 11.75
CA VAL A 391 -15.12 -13.17 10.44
C VAL A 391 -15.40 -14.24 9.39
N THR A 392 -16.28 -13.95 8.45
CA THR A 392 -16.64 -14.83 7.33
C THR A 392 -16.50 -14.11 6.01
N TRP A 393 -16.12 -14.82 4.95
CA TRP A 393 -15.95 -14.23 3.61
C TRP A 393 -16.16 -15.28 2.52
N THR A 394 -16.20 -14.81 1.27
CA THR A 394 -16.24 -15.66 0.07
C THR A 394 -14.82 -15.89 -0.43
N SER A 395 -14.42 -17.13 -0.71
CA SER A 395 -13.08 -17.45 -1.26
C SER A 395 -13.16 -18.58 -2.29
N PRO A 396 -12.25 -18.67 -3.29
CA PRO A 396 -12.28 -19.71 -4.29
C PRO A 396 -11.81 -21.08 -3.76
N GLN A 397 -12.39 -22.15 -4.28
CA GLN A 397 -12.03 -23.55 -4.02
C GLN A 397 -11.19 -24.15 -5.16
N GLU A 398 -10.53 -25.29 -4.90
CA GLU A 398 -9.62 -26.01 -5.82
C GLU A 398 -10.24 -26.42 -7.19
N GLU A 399 -11.58 -26.37 -7.35
CA GLU A 399 -12.28 -26.74 -8.59
C GLU A 399 -12.91 -25.56 -9.36
N GLY A 400 -12.58 -24.31 -9.03
CA GLY A 400 -13.10 -23.12 -9.72
C GLY A 400 -14.53 -22.71 -9.31
N HIS A 401 -14.97 -23.15 -8.14
CA HIS A 401 -16.15 -22.67 -7.43
C HIS A 401 -15.74 -21.77 -6.27
N TYR A 402 -16.66 -21.00 -5.69
CA TYR A 402 -16.40 -20.26 -4.45
C TYR A 402 -17.09 -20.93 -3.25
N GLY A 403 -16.51 -20.77 -2.08
CA GLY A 403 -17.04 -21.22 -0.81
C GLY A 403 -17.11 -20.07 0.20
N THR A 404 -17.81 -20.34 1.30
CA THR A 404 -17.83 -19.49 2.48
C THR A 404 -16.80 -20.00 3.46
N TYR A 405 -15.91 -19.11 3.88
CA TYR A 405 -14.83 -19.39 4.83
C TYR A 405 -15.01 -18.55 6.08
N GLY A 406 -14.35 -18.94 7.16
CA GLY A 406 -14.33 -18.19 8.39
C GLY A 406 -13.03 -18.31 9.16
N ARG A 407 -12.84 -17.36 10.09
CA ARG A 407 -11.73 -17.32 11.04
C ARG A 407 -12.18 -16.65 12.33
N PHE A 408 -11.76 -17.21 13.46
CA PHE A 408 -12.03 -16.67 14.77
C PHE A 408 -10.92 -15.73 15.23
N TYR A 409 -11.28 -14.73 16.03
CA TYR A 409 -10.35 -13.89 16.78
C TYR A 409 -10.79 -13.84 18.24
N ASP A 410 -9.86 -13.97 19.16
CA ASP A 410 -10.15 -13.96 20.59
C ASP A 410 -10.29 -12.53 21.15
N ILE A 411 -10.50 -12.44 22.47
CA ILE A 411 -10.61 -11.15 23.19
C ILE A 411 -9.27 -10.39 23.27
N HIS A 412 -8.14 -11.07 23.05
CA HIS A 412 -6.82 -10.46 23.00
C HIS A 412 -6.44 -9.99 21.58
N ARG A 413 -7.32 -10.23 20.59
CA ARG A 413 -7.20 -9.86 19.17
C ARG A 413 -6.32 -10.81 18.36
N ASN A 414 -6.09 -12.00 18.90
CA ASN A 414 -5.30 -13.05 18.27
C ASN A 414 -6.20 -13.95 17.41
N PRO A 415 -5.75 -14.35 16.20
CA PRO A 415 -6.49 -15.33 15.42
C PRO A 415 -6.48 -16.68 16.15
N MET A 416 -7.66 -17.28 16.28
CA MET A 416 -7.83 -18.62 16.86
C MET A 416 -7.92 -19.63 15.73
N GLY A 417 -6.92 -20.51 15.63
CA GLY A 417 -6.87 -21.55 14.61
C GLY A 417 -6.64 -21.07 13.17
N LEU A 418 -6.71 -22.04 12.28
CA LEU A 418 -6.61 -21.83 10.84
C LEU A 418 -7.94 -21.35 10.24
N GLU A 419 -7.85 -20.75 9.05
CA GLU A 419 -8.99 -20.53 8.17
C GLU A 419 -9.73 -21.86 7.91
N PHE A 420 -11.06 -21.86 8.05
CA PHE A 420 -11.88 -23.06 7.88
C PHE A 420 -13.05 -22.83 6.92
N HIS A 421 -13.48 -23.90 6.25
CA HIS A 421 -14.55 -23.88 5.26
C HIS A 421 -15.91 -24.16 5.91
N ILE A 422 -16.90 -23.29 5.66
CA ILE A 422 -18.20 -23.33 6.35
C ILE A 422 -19.24 -24.13 5.56
N ASN A 423 -19.33 -23.95 4.25
CA ASN A 423 -20.34 -24.65 3.46
C ASN A 423 -19.92 -26.08 3.14
N THR A 424 -20.89 -26.99 3.15
CA THR A 424 -20.68 -28.42 2.85
C THR A 424 -21.05 -28.78 1.42
N THR A 425 -21.81 -27.92 0.74
CA THR A 425 -22.31 -28.18 -0.61
C THR A 425 -22.13 -26.98 -1.54
N GLY A 426 -21.85 -27.29 -2.81
CA GLY A 426 -22.00 -26.35 -3.92
C GLY A 426 -21.15 -25.09 -3.86
N TRP A 427 -21.57 -24.12 -4.67
CA TRP A 427 -21.00 -22.78 -4.74
C TRP A 427 -21.67 -21.92 -3.67
N SER A 428 -20.92 -21.29 -2.76
CA SER A 428 -21.45 -20.44 -1.69
C SER A 428 -20.78 -19.07 -1.68
N ILE A 429 -21.57 -17.99 -1.63
CA ILE A 429 -21.10 -16.59 -1.69
C ILE A 429 -21.90 -15.65 -0.76
N ASN A 430 -21.39 -14.45 -0.52
CA ASN A 430 -22.01 -13.36 0.24
C ASN A 430 -22.49 -13.82 1.63
N PRO A 431 -21.57 -14.25 2.51
CA PRO A 431 -21.92 -14.66 3.85
C PRO A 431 -22.34 -13.47 4.72
N THR A 432 -23.21 -13.76 5.67
CA THR A 432 -23.59 -12.84 6.74
C THR A 432 -23.58 -13.63 8.04
N VAL A 433 -22.77 -13.18 9.01
CA VAL A 433 -22.64 -13.84 10.30
C VAL A 433 -23.27 -13.00 11.41
N LEU A 434 -23.92 -13.66 12.36
CA LEU A 434 -24.30 -13.03 13.62
C LEU A 434 -24.21 -14.00 14.78
N SER A 435 -23.77 -13.49 15.92
CA SER A 435 -23.86 -14.18 17.20
C SER A 435 -25.12 -13.85 18.00
N ASN A 436 -25.56 -14.82 18.80
CA ASN A 436 -26.52 -14.64 19.89
C ASN A 436 -25.85 -14.58 21.28
N GLY A 437 -24.53 -14.51 21.35
CA GLY A 437 -23.75 -14.58 22.60
C GLY A 437 -23.35 -15.99 23.05
N SER A 438 -23.87 -17.04 22.42
CA SER A 438 -23.57 -18.45 22.73
C SER A 438 -23.08 -19.26 21.52
N GLY A 439 -23.14 -18.67 20.32
CA GLY A 439 -22.80 -19.27 19.04
C GLY A 439 -22.98 -18.27 17.91
N TYR A 440 -22.78 -18.73 16.69
CA TYR A 440 -22.88 -17.96 15.46
C TYR A 440 -23.82 -18.66 14.49
N LEU A 441 -24.60 -17.86 13.76
CA LEU A 441 -25.34 -18.32 12.60
C LEU A 441 -24.76 -17.63 11.36
N VAL A 442 -24.36 -18.42 10.38
CA VAL A 442 -23.82 -17.93 9.10
C VAL A 442 -24.83 -18.20 8.01
N ALA A 443 -25.34 -17.15 7.38
CA ALA A 443 -26.24 -17.21 6.24
C ALA A 443 -25.48 -16.92 4.93
N SER A 444 -25.62 -17.75 3.90
CA SER A 444 -24.89 -17.59 2.62
C SER A 444 -25.75 -17.94 1.41
N ASN A 445 -25.40 -17.41 0.23
CA ASN A 445 -26.05 -17.74 -1.04
C ASN A 445 -25.43 -19.02 -1.62
N THR A 446 -26.14 -20.14 -1.54
CA THR A 446 -25.69 -21.44 -2.07
C THR A 446 -26.34 -21.74 -3.41
N LYS A 447 -25.55 -22.26 -4.36
CA LYS A 447 -26.04 -22.84 -5.63
C LYS A 447 -25.82 -24.36 -5.61
N ASN A 448 -26.92 -25.10 -5.78
CA ASN A 448 -26.88 -26.55 -5.88
C ASN A 448 -26.01 -27.01 -7.09
N LYS A 449 -25.35 -28.18 -6.96
CA LYS A 449 -24.45 -28.74 -8.00
C LYS A 449 -25.12 -28.98 -9.37
N ASP A 450 -26.45 -29.02 -9.41
CA ASP A 450 -27.25 -29.14 -10.64
C ASP A 450 -27.44 -27.79 -11.38
N GLY A 451 -26.97 -26.69 -10.78
CA GLY A 451 -26.91 -25.37 -11.37
C GLY A 451 -28.23 -24.60 -11.38
N ALA A 452 -29.28 -25.09 -10.70
CA ALA A 452 -30.64 -24.65 -10.96
C ALA A 452 -31.10 -23.39 -10.20
N GLN A 453 -30.71 -23.15 -8.93
CA GLN A 453 -31.23 -22.03 -8.13
C GLN A 453 -30.23 -21.53 -7.06
N TYR A 454 -30.29 -20.22 -6.74
CA TYR A 454 -29.61 -19.64 -5.57
C TYR A 454 -30.54 -19.74 -4.36
N GLU A 455 -30.20 -20.62 -3.43
CA GLU A 455 -30.90 -20.79 -2.17
C GLU A 455 -30.06 -20.16 -1.06
N LYS A 456 -30.69 -19.42 -0.15
CA LYS A 456 -29.99 -18.96 1.05
C LYS A 456 -29.97 -20.11 2.07
N CYS A 457 -28.77 -20.49 2.53
CA CYS A 457 -28.57 -21.53 3.54
C CYS A 457 -28.05 -20.94 4.85
N ILE A 458 -28.32 -21.62 5.97
CA ILE A 458 -27.75 -21.33 7.29
C ILE A 458 -26.94 -22.49 7.83
N LYS A 459 -25.92 -22.12 8.59
CA LYS A 459 -25.01 -22.99 9.34
C LYS A 459 -24.91 -22.45 10.75
N SER A 460 -25.18 -23.29 11.75
CA SER A 460 -24.88 -22.97 13.15
C SER A 460 -23.43 -23.35 13.45
N ILE A 461 -22.68 -22.42 14.00
CA ILE A 461 -21.36 -22.69 14.57
C ILE A 461 -21.54 -22.46 16.07
N PRO A 462 -21.48 -23.49 16.93
CA PRO A 462 -21.60 -23.29 18.35
C PRO A 462 -20.54 -22.28 18.82
N GLY A 463 -20.79 -21.56 19.92
CA GLY A 463 -19.91 -20.48 20.39
C GLY A 463 -19.14 -20.87 21.63
N CYS A 464 -18.82 -22.16 21.77
CA CYS A 464 -17.87 -22.57 22.79
C CYS A 464 -16.48 -21.99 22.45
N SER A 465 -15.60 -21.96 23.44
CA SER A 465 -14.22 -21.53 23.29
C SER A 465 -13.46 -22.52 22.40
N TYR A 466 -13.66 -22.42 21.09
CA TYR A 466 -12.97 -23.25 20.12
C TYR A 466 -11.61 -22.63 19.86
N TYR A 467 -10.56 -23.26 20.36
CA TYR A 467 -9.19 -22.81 20.13
C TYR A 467 -8.68 -23.23 18.75
N GLY A 468 -9.27 -24.27 18.17
CA GLY A 468 -8.97 -24.69 16.81
C GLY A 468 -7.64 -25.46 16.70
N SER A 469 -7.02 -25.81 17.83
CA SER A 469 -5.73 -26.52 17.90
C SER A 469 -5.88 -27.96 17.43
N ASN A 470 -4.76 -28.67 17.33
CA ASN A 470 -4.77 -30.03 16.87
C ASN A 470 -4.91 -30.98 18.06
N PRO A 471 -6.05 -31.69 18.23
CA PRO A 471 -6.30 -32.55 19.41
C PRO A 471 -5.44 -33.81 19.50
N LEU A 472 -4.44 -33.93 18.62
CA LEU A 472 -3.48 -35.02 18.58
C LEU A 472 -2.05 -34.52 18.83
N VAL A 473 -1.86 -33.22 19.05
CA VAL A 473 -0.56 -32.54 19.19
C VAL A 473 -0.64 -31.53 20.32
N ALA A 474 -0.13 -31.94 21.48
CA ALA A 474 -0.18 -31.16 22.71
C ALA A 474 0.57 -29.81 22.71
N ASP A 475 1.26 -29.45 21.63
CA ASP A 475 2.07 -28.23 21.47
C ASP A 475 2.11 -27.93 19.96
N THR A 476 1.12 -27.15 19.51
CA THR A 476 0.81 -26.94 18.10
C THR A 476 1.90 -26.11 17.42
N ASP A 477 2.45 -25.09 18.07
CA ASP A 477 3.44 -24.19 17.50
C ASP A 477 4.91 -24.55 17.83
N ASN A 478 5.10 -25.52 18.73
CA ASN A 478 6.38 -26.08 19.16
C ASN A 478 7.30 -25.09 19.88
N ASP A 479 6.74 -24.13 20.62
CA ASP A 479 7.51 -23.20 21.46
C ASP A 479 7.92 -23.80 22.82
N GLY A 480 7.22 -24.86 23.26
CA GLY A 480 7.47 -25.58 24.51
C GLY A 480 6.41 -25.39 25.60
N LEU A 481 5.41 -24.53 25.40
CA LEU A 481 4.14 -24.54 26.12
C LEU A 481 3.16 -25.51 25.45
N THR A 482 2.21 -26.02 26.22
CA THR A 482 1.13 -26.83 25.65
C THR A 482 -0.06 -25.94 25.30
N ASP A 483 -0.85 -26.29 24.30
CA ASP A 483 -1.97 -25.45 23.86
C ASP A 483 -2.94 -25.17 25.03
N GLY A 484 -3.18 -26.17 25.88
CA GLY A 484 -3.92 -26.00 27.13
C GLY A 484 -3.26 -25.11 28.19
N ALA A 485 -1.93 -25.06 28.27
CA ALA A 485 -1.24 -24.13 29.17
C ALA A 485 -1.32 -22.69 28.64
N GLU A 486 -1.13 -22.51 27.34
CA GLU A 486 -1.25 -21.22 26.67
C GLU A 486 -2.64 -20.64 26.88
N VAL A 487 -3.66 -21.42 26.60
CA VAL A 487 -5.05 -21.00 26.73
C VAL A 487 -5.47 -20.77 28.19
N HIS A 488 -5.24 -21.76 29.08
CA HIS A 488 -5.84 -21.73 30.43
C HIS A 488 -4.97 -21.05 31.49
N ILE A 489 -3.67 -20.88 31.26
CA ILE A 489 -2.72 -20.36 32.25
C ILE A 489 -2.16 -19.02 31.82
N TYR A 490 -1.67 -18.91 30.58
CA TYR A 490 -0.91 -17.75 30.12
C TYR A 490 -1.72 -16.77 29.25
N SER A 491 -2.87 -17.20 28.74
CA SER A 491 -3.70 -16.46 27.78
C SER A 491 -2.95 -16.10 26.49
N THR A 492 -2.07 -17.00 26.04
CA THR A 492 -1.27 -16.88 24.82
C THR A 492 -1.88 -17.66 23.65
N ASN A 493 -1.31 -17.52 22.44
CA ASN A 493 -1.85 -18.09 21.21
C ASN A 493 -1.14 -19.39 20.79
N PRO A 494 -1.82 -20.56 20.81
CA PRO A 494 -1.20 -21.86 20.51
C PRO A 494 -0.76 -22.10 19.06
N PHE A 495 -0.89 -21.09 18.20
CA PHE A 495 -0.42 -21.13 16.81
C PHE A 495 0.76 -20.20 16.55
N VAL A 496 1.19 -19.43 17.56
CA VAL A 496 2.16 -18.37 17.41
C VAL A 496 3.16 -18.44 18.57
N PRO A 497 4.41 -18.86 18.33
CA PRO A 497 5.39 -19.05 19.40
C PRO A 497 5.73 -17.80 20.21
N ASP A 498 5.38 -16.61 19.71
CA ASP A 498 5.67 -15.30 20.28
C ASP A 498 4.40 -14.46 20.11
N THR A 499 3.56 -14.46 21.14
CA THR A 499 2.18 -13.95 21.07
C THR A 499 2.14 -12.43 20.91
N ASP A 500 3.03 -11.69 21.56
CA ASP A 500 3.07 -10.22 21.52
C ASP A 500 4.10 -9.63 20.54
N GLN A 501 4.85 -10.50 19.86
CA GLN A 501 5.76 -10.21 18.75
C GLN A 501 6.94 -9.33 19.15
N ASP A 502 7.44 -9.49 20.37
CA ASP A 502 8.58 -8.75 20.90
C ASP A 502 9.94 -9.42 20.65
N LEU A 503 9.92 -10.58 19.98
CA LEU A 503 11.05 -11.49 19.67
C LEU A 503 11.44 -12.44 20.81
N LEU A 504 10.62 -12.58 21.85
CA LEU A 504 10.76 -13.58 22.91
C LEU A 504 9.59 -14.57 22.82
N THR A 505 9.86 -15.87 22.91
CA THR A 505 8.76 -16.85 22.85
C THR A 505 8.02 -16.92 24.18
N ASP A 506 6.74 -17.25 24.15
CA ASP A 506 5.87 -17.31 25.32
C ASP A 506 6.44 -18.26 26.40
N TYR A 507 7.00 -19.39 25.96
CA TYR A 507 7.76 -20.30 26.81
C TYR A 507 8.96 -19.63 27.49
N TYR A 508 9.77 -18.85 26.77
CA TYR A 508 10.95 -18.19 27.35
C TYR A 508 10.58 -17.12 28.37
N GLU A 509 9.56 -16.34 28.06
CA GLU A 509 9.03 -15.31 28.94
C GLU A 509 8.55 -15.89 30.26
N THR A 510 7.67 -16.89 30.19
CA THR A 510 7.03 -17.45 31.38
C THR A 510 7.99 -18.31 32.21
N ILE A 511 8.91 -19.04 31.59
CA ILE A 511 9.78 -20.01 32.29
C ILE A 511 11.14 -19.42 32.70
N PHE A 512 11.71 -18.50 31.92
CA PHE A 512 13.08 -18.01 32.15
C PHE A 512 13.14 -16.56 32.64
N TYR A 513 12.36 -15.67 32.03
CA TYR A 513 12.52 -14.23 32.26
C TYR A 513 11.50 -13.65 33.25
N GLY A 514 10.32 -14.27 33.37
CA GLY A 514 9.22 -13.79 34.20
C GLY A 514 8.54 -12.53 33.66
N THR A 515 8.74 -12.25 32.37
CA THR A 515 8.02 -11.24 31.59
C THR A 515 6.63 -11.75 31.23
N SER A 516 5.81 -10.87 30.66
CA SER A 516 4.41 -11.15 30.35
C SER A 516 4.26 -11.44 28.86
N PRO A 517 3.85 -12.66 28.47
CA PRO A 517 3.84 -13.11 27.07
C PRO A 517 2.70 -12.57 26.21
N ILE A 518 2.05 -11.53 26.70
CA ILE A 518 0.92 -10.86 26.04
C ILE A 518 1.14 -9.34 26.02
N THR A 519 2.29 -8.87 26.46
CA THR A 519 2.66 -7.46 26.54
C THR A 519 4.14 -7.30 26.22
N ALA A 520 4.42 -6.81 25.02
CA ALA A 520 5.79 -6.65 24.52
C ALA A 520 6.72 -5.82 25.43
N ASP A 521 6.20 -5.00 26.35
CA ASP A 521 6.96 -4.18 27.30
C ASP A 521 6.36 -4.38 28.71
N THR A 522 6.94 -5.29 29.49
CA THR A 522 6.40 -5.71 30.79
C THR A 522 6.49 -4.59 31.84
N ASP A 523 7.56 -3.79 31.82
CA ASP A 523 7.81 -2.77 32.85
C ASP A 523 7.37 -1.34 32.46
N ASN A 524 6.85 -1.19 31.24
CA ASN A 524 6.28 0.01 30.65
C ASN A 524 7.29 1.16 30.53
N ASP A 525 8.54 0.86 30.18
CA ASP A 525 9.58 1.87 29.96
C ASP A 525 9.79 2.28 28.48
N SER A 526 8.94 1.73 27.60
CA SER A 526 8.93 1.92 26.15
C SER A 526 10.04 1.19 25.39
N MET A 527 10.69 0.20 26.01
CA MET A 527 11.57 -0.76 25.35
C MET A 527 10.95 -2.16 25.47
N PRO A 528 10.91 -2.95 24.38
CA PRO A 528 10.34 -4.29 24.46
C PRO A 528 11.24 -5.30 25.19
N ASP A 529 10.64 -6.27 25.88
CA ASP A 529 11.35 -7.22 26.73
C ASP A 529 12.37 -8.06 25.94
N GLY A 530 11.96 -8.55 24.76
CA GLY A 530 12.82 -9.27 23.82
C GLY A 530 14.00 -8.42 23.32
N TRP A 531 13.81 -7.11 23.16
CA TRP A 531 14.91 -6.19 22.83
C TRP A 531 15.86 -6.03 24.02
N GLU A 532 15.34 -5.81 25.22
CA GLU A 532 16.15 -5.65 26.42
C GLU A 532 17.01 -6.89 26.71
N ILE A 533 16.42 -8.09 26.64
CA ILE A 533 17.15 -9.35 26.83
C ILE A 533 18.29 -9.51 25.82
N LYS A 534 18.05 -9.15 24.56
CA LYS A 534 19.07 -9.20 23.51
C LYS A 534 20.23 -8.23 23.78
N HIS A 535 19.97 -7.11 24.45
CA HIS A 535 20.97 -6.08 24.78
C HIS A 535 21.50 -6.18 26.23
N GLU A 536 21.19 -7.28 26.93
CA GLU A 536 21.61 -7.55 28.31
C GLU A 536 21.07 -6.53 29.34
N LEU A 537 19.92 -5.91 29.05
CA LEU A 537 19.17 -5.03 29.95
C LEU A 537 18.17 -5.81 30.82
N LYS A 538 17.27 -5.11 31.52
CA LYS A 538 16.40 -5.70 32.55
C LYS A 538 14.91 -5.47 32.25
N PRO A 539 14.22 -6.45 31.63
CA PRO A 539 12.82 -6.30 31.21
C PRO A 539 11.77 -6.25 32.33
N LEU A 540 12.21 -6.24 33.59
CA LEU A 540 11.34 -6.13 34.76
C LEU A 540 11.66 -4.89 35.60
N PHE A 541 12.50 -3.99 35.08
CA PHE A 541 12.98 -2.83 35.78
C PHE A 541 13.29 -1.69 34.80
N ASN A 542 12.40 -0.68 34.81
CA ASN A 542 12.54 0.54 34.02
C ASN A 542 13.95 1.13 34.13
N ASP A 543 14.75 0.88 33.10
CA ASP A 543 16.12 1.33 32.96
C ASP A 543 16.36 2.10 31.66
N ALA A 544 15.29 2.42 30.92
CA ALA A 544 15.25 3.35 29.79
C ALA A 544 16.08 4.65 29.96
N SER A 545 16.22 5.16 31.19
CA SER A 545 16.98 6.38 31.49
C SER A 545 18.43 6.14 31.95
N TYR A 546 18.91 4.91 31.84
CA TYR A 546 20.26 4.52 32.20
C TYR A 546 21.13 4.56 30.94
N ASP A 547 22.44 4.66 31.15
CA ASP A 547 23.47 4.66 30.11
C ASP A 547 24.36 3.46 30.47
N ASN A 548 24.12 2.35 29.77
CA ASN A 548 24.62 1.04 30.18
C ASN A 548 26.09 0.82 29.80
N ASP A 549 26.56 1.39 28.70
CA ASP A 549 27.97 1.33 28.27
C ASP A 549 28.79 2.60 28.61
N ASN A 550 28.15 3.65 29.12
CA ASN A 550 28.74 4.92 29.59
C ASN A 550 29.31 5.79 28.45
N ASP A 551 28.65 5.77 27.30
CA ASP A 551 29.04 6.54 26.11
C ASP A 551 28.35 7.92 26.03
N GLY A 552 27.36 8.15 26.91
CA GLY A 552 26.58 9.38 27.00
C GLY A 552 25.19 9.32 26.37
N LEU A 553 24.81 8.20 25.74
CA LEU A 553 23.50 7.93 25.16
C LEU A 553 22.67 7.06 26.11
N LEU A 554 21.37 7.34 26.23
CA LEU A 554 20.48 6.55 27.10
C LEU A 554 19.97 5.30 26.37
N ASN A 555 19.70 4.21 27.10
CA ASN A 555 19.12 2.97 26.57
C ASN A 555 17.88 3.24 25.67
N SER A 556 16.99 4.14 26.10
CA SER A 556 15.80 4.50 25.31
C SER A 556 16.08 5.33 24.06
N GLU A 557 17.19 6.06 24.02
CA GLU A 557 17.68 6.73 22.80
C GLU A 557 18.34 5.71 21.87
N GLU A 558 19.05 4.74 22.41
CA GLU A 558 19.65 3.64 21.64
C GLU A 558 18.59 2.75 20.99
N TYR A 559 17.53 2.40 21.72
CA TYR A 559 16.37 1.68 21.16
C TYR A 559 15.76 2.43 19.98
N LYS A 560 15.55 3.76 20.10
CA LYS A 560 14.99 4.59 19.03
C LYS A 560 15.90 4.70 17.80
N ASN A 561 17.22 4.68 18.01
CA ASN A 561 18.21 4.68 16.94
C ASN A 561 18.50 3.25 16.42
N ASN A 562 17.94 2.22 17.06
CA ASN A 562 18.13 0.80 16.76
C ASN A 562 19.63 0.42 16.78
N ILE A 563 20.35 0.91 17.79
CA ILE A 563 21.77 0.61 18.09
C ILE A 563 21.88 -0.19 19.38
N LEU A 564 23.09 -0.64 19.70
CA LEU A 564 23.33 -1.62 20.76
C LEU A 564 23.56 -0.92 22.11
N ALA A 565 22.65 -1.09 23.07
CA ALA A 565 22.75 -0.53 24.43
C ALA A 565 23.94 -1.02 25.30
N ASN A 566 24.85 -1.77 24.72
CA ASN A 566 26.01 -2.32 25.40
C ASN A 566 27.29 -2.15 24.58
N ASN A 567 27.27 -1.28 23.57
CA ASN A 567 28.40 -1.03 22.69
C ASN A 567 28.55 0.46 22.39
N SER A 568 29.55 1.08 23.02
CA SER A 568 29.74 2.53 23.03
C SER A 568 30.26 3.13 21.71
N ASP A 569 30.34 2.34 20.65
CA ASP A 569 30.85 2.70 19.31
C ASP A 569 30.37 1.62 18.31
N THR A 570 29.19 1.84 17.73
CA THR A 570 28.46 0.85 16.93
C THR A 570 29.14 0.56 15.59
N ASP A 571 29.71 1.56 14.93
CA ASP A 571 30.38 1.40 13.62
C ASP A 571 31.91 1.27 13.70
N ASN A 572 32.49 1.46 14.88
CA ASN A 572 33.91 1.35 15.18
C ASN A 572 34.78 2.39 14.44
N ASP A 573 34.26 3.58 14.16
CA ASP A 573 35.02 4.68 13.56
C ASP A 573 35.88 5.46 14.58
N GLY A 574 35.54 5.34 15.87
CA GLY A 574 36.23 5.95 17.00
C GLY A 574 35.52 7.15 17.62
N LEU A 575 34.37 7.59 17.11
CA LEU A 575 33.38 8.38 17.83
C LEU A 575 32.47 7.42 18.63
N THR A 576 31.95 7.88 19.76
CA THR A 576 30.93 7.11 20.47
C THR A 576 29.55 7.45 19.94
N ASP A 577 28.61 6.51 20.01
CA ASP A 577 27.22 6.73 19.55
C ASP A 577 26.62 7.98 20.21
N GLY A 578 26.91 8.21 21.50
CA GLY A 578 26.55 9.42 22.22
C GLY A 578 27.20 10.72 21.67
N GLU A 579 28.46 10.69 21.24
CA GLU A 579 29.10 11.84 20.59
C GLU A 579 28.45 12.14 19.23
N GLU A 580 28.15 11.10 18.47
CA GLU A 580 27.53 11.23 17.15
C GLU A 580 26.12 11.80 17.26
N VAL A 581 25.27 11.25 18.13
CA VAL A 581 23.89 11.70 18.28
C VAL A 581 23.80 13.08 18.94
N HIS A 582 24.53 13.33 20.03
CA HIS A 582 24.37 14.56 20.82
C HIS A 582 25.29 15.71 20.40
N ILE A 583 26.41 15.46 19.71
CA ILE A 583 27.41 16.49 19.37
C ILE A 583 27.50 16.73 17.86
N TYR A 584 27.72 15.68 17.05
CA TYR A 584 28.03 15.84 15.63
C TYR A 584 26.82 15.68 14.69
N SER A 585 25.73 15.09 15.19
CA SER A 585 24.55 14.72 14.40
C SER A 585 24.86 13.77 13.22
N THR A 586 25.91 12.95 13.37
CA THR A 586 26.30 11.89 12.44
C THR A 586 25.53 10.59 12.74
N SER A 587 25.71 9.57 11.90
CA SER A 587 25.01 8.29 12.02
C SER A 587 25.87 7.25 12.76
N PRO A 588 25.46 6.77 13.96
CA PRO A 588 26.24 5.78 14.73
C PRO A 588 26.42 4.40 14.10
N LYS A 589 25.82 4.19 12.93
CA LYS A 589 25.86 2.92 12.19
C LYS A 589 26.78 2.99 10.97
N GLU A 590 27.26 4.18 10.63
CA GLU A 590 27.93 4.44 9.37
C GLU A 590 29.18 5.26 9.66
N SER A 591 30.35 4.63 9.55
CA SER A 591 31.63 5.26 9.87
C SER A 591 31.95 6.51 9.02
N ASP A 592 31.15 6.79 8.00
CA ASP A 592 31.27 7.89 7.04
C ASP A 592 29.85 8.30 6.65
N THR A 593 29.32 9.33 7.32
CA THR A 593 27.91 9.70 7.23
C THR A 593 27.54 10.27 5.86
N ASP A 594 28.42 11.05 5.23
CA ASP A 594 28.15 11.68 3.94
C ASP A 594 28.69 10.91 2.72
N ASN A 595 29.42 9.81 2.98
CA ASN A 595 29.90 8.82 2.02
C ASN A 595 30.94 9.35 1.01
N GLU A 596 31.79 10.31 1.40
CA GLU A 596 32.87 10.79 0.55
C GLU A 596 34.21 10.03 0.70
N GLY A 597 34.33 9.15 1.69
CA GLY A 597 35.51 8.32 1.93
C GLY A 597 36.43 8.82 3.04
N ILE A 598 36.02 9.81 3.84
CA ILE A 598 36.64 10.16 5.12
C ILE A 598 35.68 9.74 6.24
N SER A 599 36.20 9.12 7.30
CA SER A 599 35.34 8.77 8.43
C SER A 599 34.97 10.00 9.27
N ASP A 600 33.79 9.96 9.90
CA ASP A 600 33.27 11.07 10.72
C ASP A 600 34.28 11.46 11.81
N PHE A 601 34.89 10.47 12.45
CA PHE A 601 36.00 10.66 13.40
C PHE A 601 37.15 11.48 12.80
N ASN A 602 37.61 11.14 11.60
CA ASN A 602 38.76 11.80 10.98
C ASN A 602 38.42 13.22 10.54
N GLU A 603 37.21 13.45 10.06
CA GLU A 603 36.73 14.79 9.73
C GLU A 603 36.75 15.70 10.95
N VAL A 604 36.13 15.28 12.05
CA VAL A 604 36.00 16.15 13.24
C VAL A 604 37.28 16.21 14.08
N ARG A 605 38.15 15.20 14.04
CA ARG A 605 39.38 15.15 14.88
C ARG A 605 40.66 15.51 14.16
N LEU A 606 40.77 15.25 12.85
CA LEU A 606 42.00 15.40 12.10
C LEU A 606 41.93 16.56 11.10
N TYR A 607 40.84 16.68 10.35
CA TYR A 607 40.71 17.66 9.25
C TYR A 607 39.92 18.91 9.64
N ASN A 608 39.10 18.85 10.69
CA ASN A 608 38.13 19.87 11.09
C ASN A 608 37.12 20.22 9.98
N THR A 609 36.77 19.24 9.15
CA THR A 609 35.72 19.32 8.14
C THR A 609 34.35 19.00 8.74
N ASN A 610 33.29 19.15 7.96
CA ASN A 610 31.92 18.90 8.40
C ASN A 610 31.44 17.52 7.93
N PRO A 611 31.25 16.54 8.84
CA PRO A 611 30.93 15.15 8.49
C PRO A 611 29.52 14.90 7.91
N LEU A 612 28.81 15.97 7.60
CA LEU A 612 27.48 15.95 6.99
C LEU A 612 27.51 16.59 5.60
N SER A 613 28.68 16.82 5.04
CA SER A 613 28.87 17.64 3.84
C SER A 613 30.14 17.25 3.11
N MET A 614 29.95 16.55 1.99
CA MET A 614 31.02 16.12 1.08
C MET A 614 31.84 17.26 0.43
N ASP A 615 31.70 18.51 0.87
CA ASP A 615 32.37 19.71 0.34
C ASP A 615 32.17 20.80 1.42
N THR A 616 33.12 20.88 2.36
CA THR A 616 32.97 21.71 3.56
C THR A 616 32.99 23.20 3.21
N ASP A 617 33.87 23.62 2.31
CA ASP A 617 34.06 25.03 2.00
C ASP A 617 33.19 25.53 0.85
N LYS A 618 32.67 24.63 0.00
CA LYS A 618 31.76 24.86 -1.13
C LYS A 618 32.44 25.41 -2.37
N ASP A 619 33.58 24.87 -2.76
CA ASP A 619 34.30 25.20 -3.98
C ASP A 619 34.08 24.20 -5.14
N LEU A 620 33.38 23.09 -4.88
CA LEU A 620 33.08 21.96 -5.77
C LEU A 620 34.11 20.80 -5.78
N LEU A 621 35.13 20.82 -4.93
CA LEU A 621 35.92 19.63 -4.57
C LEU A 621 35.37 18.99 -3.31
N THR A 622 35.53 17.67 -3.18
CA THR A 622 35.18 17.00 -1.92
C THR A 622 36.32 17.05 -0.92
N ASP A 623 36.05 16.97 0.38
CA ASP A 623 37.12 17.10 1.37
C ASP A 623 38.12 15.93 1.22
N TYR A 624 37.63 14.74 0.83
CA TYR A 624 38.45 13.61 0.36
C TYR A 624 39.40 13.98 -0.79
N GLU A 625 38.89 14.60 -1.85
CA GLU A 625 39.69 14.98 -3.01
C GLU A 625 40.78 15.98 -2.62
N GLU A 626 40.43 16.97 -1.80
CA GLU A 626 41.36 17.98 -1.34
C GLU A 626 42.46 17.39 -0.46
N VAL A 627 42.12 16.58 0.54
CA VAL A 627 43.08 16.01 1.48
C VAL A 627 43.97 14.95 0.82
N PHE A 628 43.39 14.04 0.03
CA PHE A 628 44.10 12.83 -0.42
C PHE A 628 44.55 12.86 -1.88
N VAL A 629 43.93 13.67 -2.73
CA VAL A 629 44.23 13.71 -4.17
C VAL A 629 45.05 14.96 -4.51
N TYR A 630 44.59 16.13 -4.11
CA TYR A 630 45.16 17.42 -4.53
C TYR A 630 46.05 18.07 -3.48
N ASN A 631 45.97 17.62 -2.22
CA ASN A 631 46.69 18.19 -1.08
C ASN A 631 46.39 19.70 -0.90
N SER A 632 45.19 20.13 -1.27
CA SER A 632 44.62 21.45 -0.98
C SER A 632 44.00 21.48 0.43
N ASN A 633 43.50 22.63 0.86
CA ASN A 633 42.95 22.82 2.19
C ASN A 633 41.41 22.82 2.14
N PRO A 634 40.74 21.78 2.68
CA PRO A 634 39.28 21.60 2.59
C PRO A 634 38.43 22.63 3.34
N LEU A 635 39.08 23.62 3.95
CA LEU A 635 38.45 24.72 4.66
C LEU A 635 38.61 26.05 3.92
N CYS A 636 39.20 26.05 2.73
CA CYS A 636 39.61 27.25 2.01
C CYS A 636 39.56 27.08 0.49
N LYS A 637 38.50 27.61 -0.11
CA LYS A 637 38.20 27.56 -1.55
C LYS A 637 39.30 27.97 -2.53
N ASP A 638 40.33 28.63 -2.01
CA ASP A 638 41.47 29.21 -2.71
C ASP A 638 42.66 29.02 -1.76
N THR A 639 43.30 27.86 -1.86
CA THR A 639 44.25 27.36 -0.86
C THR A 639 45.54 28.17 -0.84
N ASP A 640 46.02 28.62 -2.00
CA ASP A 640 47.25 29.41 -2.13
C ASP A 640 47.01 30.94 -2.21
N ALA A 641 45.75 31.36 -2.21
CA ALA A 641 45.29 32.74 -2.18
C ALA A 641 45.67 33.56 -3.43
N ASP A 642 45.77 32.92 -4.59
CA ASP A 642 46.08 33.58 -5.86
C ASP A 642 44.85 34.21 -6.53
N LYS A 643 43.63 33.95 -6.01
CA LYS A 643 42.29 34.38 -6.45
C LYS A 643 41.61 33.48 -7.48
N ILE A 644 42.14 32.28 -7.75
CA ILE A 644 41.43 31.21 -8.44
C ILE A 644 40.90 30.25 -7.36
N LEU A 645 39.81 29.55 -7.67
CA LEU A 645 39.34 28.49 -6.77
C LEU A 645 40.08 27.20 -7.07
N ASP A 646 40.36 26.37 -6.08
CA ASP A 646 41.11 25.13 -6.23
C ASP A 646 40.47 24.22 -7.29
N TYR A 647 39.13 24.07 -7.26
CA TYR A 647 38.38 23.36 -8.30
C TYR A 647 38.70 23.84 -9.71
N VAL A 648 38.76 25.17 -9.89
CA VAL A 648 38.93 25.82 -11.19
C VAL A 648 40.34 25.62 -11.72
N GLU A 649 41.34 25.67 -10.84
CA GLU A 649 42.73 25.39 -11.20
C GLU A 649 42.89 23.98 -11.76
N ILE A 650 42.37 22.99 -11.05
CA ILE A 650 42.46 21.58 -11.44
C ILE A 650 41.70 21.32 -12.75
N HIS A 651 40.43 21.73 -12.82
CA HIS A 651 39.52 21.28 -13.88
C HIS A 651 39.53 22.15 -15.12
N ARG A 652 40.00 23.41 -15.04
CA ARG A 652 39.94 24.36 -16.16
C ARG A 652 41.30 24.80 -16.66
N TYR A 653 42.24 25.06 -15.76
CA TYR A 653 43.51 25.68 -16.13
C TYR A 653 44.71 24.74 -16.00
N SER A 654 44.54 23.59 -15.33
CA SER A 654 45.61 22.64 -15.02
C SER A 654 46.79 23.29 -14.29
N THR A 655 46.49 24.26 -13.43
CA THR A 655 47.41 24.92 -12.49
C THR A 655 47.35 24.23 -11.12
N SER A 656 48.26 24.59 -10.22
CA SER A 656 48.46 23.93 -8.94
C SER A 656 47.68 24.65 -7.83
N PRO A 657 46.68 24.02 -7.18
CA PRO A 657 45.86 24.65 -6.13
C PRO A 657 46.61 25.02 -4.84
N VAL A 658 47.90 24.71 -4.77
CA VAL A 658 48.75 24.92 -3.60
C VAL A 658 49.96 25.80 -3.91
N ASN A 659 50.05 26.32 -5.13
CA ASN A 659 51.19 27.09 -5.58
C ASN A 659 50.76 28.17 -6.57
N ALA A 660 50.60 29.38 -6.04
CA ALA A 660 50.10 30.56 -6.76
C ALA A 660 50.86 30.95 -8.03
N ASP A 661 52.05 30.37 -8.29
CA ASP A 661 52.88 30.55 -9.48
C ASP A 661 53.35 29.14 -9.92
N THR A 662 52.49 28.45 -10.67
CA THR A 662 52.66 27.01 -10.99
C THR A 662 53.98 26.75 -11.73
N ASP A 663 54.35 27.62 -12.66
CA ASP A 663 55.53 27.44 -13.51
C ASP A 663 56.79 28.19 -13.02
N ASN A 664 56.66 28.95 -11.93
CA ASN A 664 57.70 29.72 -11.26
C ASN A 664 58.33 30.81 -12.14
N ASP A 665 57.55 31.42 -13.03
CA ASP A 665 58.01 32.50 -13.90
C ASP A 665 57.93 33.90 -13.25
N GLY A 666 57.26 33.99 -12.10
CA GLY A 666 57.10 35.20 -11.30
C GLY A 666 55.78 35.95 -11.52
N LEU A 667 54.86 35.41 -12.31
CA LEU A 667 53.45 35.81 -12.37
C LEU A 667 52.59 34.84 -11.56
N PHE A 668 51.47 35.33 -11.02
CA PHE A 668 50.48 34.41 -10.46
C PHE A 668 49.67 33.77 -11.57
N ASP A 669 49.20 32.53 -11.36
CA ASP A 669 48.37 31.81 -12.31
C ASP A 669 47.14 32.64 -12.70
N SER A 670 46.57 33.38 -11.74
CA SER A 670 45.47 34.33 -11.99
C SER A 670 45.82 35.48 -12.94
N ASP A 671 47.06 35.97 -12.93
CA ASP A 671 47.53 37.02 -13.84
C ASP A 671 47.77 36.47 -15.26
N GLU A 672 48.14 35.20 -15.39
CA GLU A 672 48.31 34.54 -16.70
C GLU A 672 46.97 34.31 -17.39
N ILE A 673 45.98 33.83 -16.65
CA ILE A 673 44.61 33.60 -17.16
C ILE A 673 43.96 34.91 -17.61
N ILE A 674 44.18 36.01 -16.87
CA ILE A 674 43.68 37.34 -17.26
C ILE A 674 44.37 37.85 -18.54
N ASN A 675 45.66 37.56 -18.73
CA ASN A 675 46.41 37.97 -19.93
C ASN A 675 46.02 37.18 -21.20
N LEU A 676 45.50 35.95 -21.07
CA LEU A 676 44.98 35.14 -22.18
C LEU A 676 43.77 35.78 -22.90
N LEU A 677 43.09 36.75 -22.31
CA LEU A 677 41.92 37.43 -22.87
C LEU A 677 42.21 38.83 -23.46
N SER A 678 43.44 39.35 -23.41
CA SER A 678 43.69 40.80 -23.64
C SER A 678 44.59 41.23 -24.80
N ASN A 679 45.01 40.35 -25.72
CA ASN A 679 45.81 40.78 -26.88
C ASN A 679 45.00 40.80 -28.18
N GLU A 680 44.43 41.98 -28.51
CA GLU A 680 43.93 42.26 -29.85
C GLU A 680 45.10 42.26 -30.87
N PHE A 681 44.97 41.51 -31.96
CA PHE A 681 45.94 41.53 -33.05
C PHE A 681 45.26 41.77 -34.41
N GLN A 682 46.02 42.37 -35.34
CA GLN A 682 45.52 42.71 -36.66
C GLN A 682 45.59 41.49 -37.60
N ILE A 683 44.48 41.16 -38.27
CA ILE A 683 44.37 39.97 -39.12
C ILE A 683 44.83 40.20 -40.57
N ASN A 684 44.63 41.40 -41.12
CA ASN A 684 44.93 41.77 -42.51
C ASN A 684 46.25 42.55 -42.63
N ASN A 685 46.94 42.43 -43.76
CA ASN A 685 48.13 43.24 -44.07
C ASN A 685 47.75 44.48 -44.90
N TYR A 686 46.75 44.38 -45.77
CA TYR A 686 46.25 45.50 -46.56
C TYR A 686 45.24 46.36 -45.78
N THR A 687 45.65 47.58 -45.41
CA THR A 687 44.87 48.50 -44.56
C THR A 687 44.25 49.69 -45.31
N ARG A 688 44.33 49.69 -46.65
CA ARG A 688 43.77 50.76 -47.47
C ARG A 688 42.35 50.39 -47.88
N TYR A 689 41.44 51.36 -47.86
CA TYR A 689 40.00 51.17 -48.14
C TYR A 689 39.28 50.26 -47.14
N ASN A 690 37.98 50.02 -47.35
CA ASN A 690 37.17 49.29 -46.38
C ASN A 690 37.54 47.81 -46.33
N GLN A 691 37.87 47.35 -45.13
CA GLN A 691 38.09 45.95 -44.77
C GLN A 691 37.08 45.65 -43.66
N ASN A 692 36.05 44.86 -43.96
CA ASN A 692 34.94 44.66 -43.03
C ASN A 692 34.34 43.26 -43.13
N CYS A 693 33.33 42.99 -42.30
CA CYS A 693 32.62 41.71 -42.25
C CYS A 693 33.54 40.48 -42.05
N PRO A 694 34.40 40.46 -41.00
CA PRO A 694 35.20 39.28 -40.75
C PRO A 694 34.36 38.10 -40.24
N SER A 695 34.73 36.89 -40.62
CA SER A 695 34.21 35.62 -40.10
C SER A 695 35.39 34.72 -39.73
N THR A 696 35.27 33.96 -38.64
CA THR A 696 36.32 33.07 -38.15
C THR A 696 35.78 31.66 -37.90
N SER A 697 36.63 30.65 -38.10
CA SER A 697 36.37 29.28 -37.66
C SER A 697 37.67 28.60 -37.26
N SER A 698 37.63 27.77 -36.22
CA SER A 698 38.73 26.88 -35.84
C SER A 698 38.50 25.45 -36.34
N ASN A 699 39.57 24.73 -36.63
CA ASN A 699 39.57 23.27 -36.80
C ASN A 699 40.17 22.51 -35.60
N GLY A 700 40.51 23.22 -34.51
CA GLY A 700 41.20 22.69 -33.32
C GLY A 700 42.73 22.77 -33.35
N SER A 701 43.35 23.01 -34.52
CA SER A 701 44.81 23.19 -34.66
C SER A 701 45.22 24.55 -35.24
N GLY A 702 44.24 25.36 -35.65
CA GLY A 702 44.41 26.74 -36.06
C GLY A 702 43.05 27.38 -36.40
N TYR A 703 43.11 28.57 -36.99
CA TYR A 703 41.94 29.36 -37.39
C TYR A 703 42.04 29.78 -38.85
N LEU A 704 40.91 29.78 -39.56
CA LEU A 704 40.75 30.52 -40.81
C LEU A 704 39.87 31.74 -40.54
N ILE A 705 40.41 32.93 -40.83
CA ILE A 705 39.67 34.18 -40.74
C ILE A 705 39.49 34.73 -42.16
N THR A 706 38.26 35.05 -42.53
CA THR A 706 37.89 35.62 -43.84
C THR A 706 37.24 36.98 -43.64
N TRP A 707 37.36 37.87 -44.63
CA TRP A 707 36.75 39.20 -44.59
C TRP A 707 36.55 39.72 -46.02
N GLN A 708 35.74 40.76 -46.19
CA GLN A 708 35.61 41.42 -47.49
C GLN A 708 36.54 42.64 -47.56
N SER A 709 37.22 42.78 -48.70
CA SER A 709 38.27 43.76 -48.98
C SER A 709 37.89 44.62 -50.18
N GLN A 710 37.94 45.94 -50.04
CA GLN A 710 37.65 46.88 -51.13
C GLN A 710 38.90 47.16 -51.99
N GLY A 711 38.78 46.98 -53.30
CA GLY A 711 39.88 47.14 -54.25
C GLY A 711 40.35 48.60 -54.46
N PRO A 712 41.51 48.83 -55.12
CA PRO A 712 42.17 50.14 -55.22
C PRO A 712 41.37 51.24 -55.92
N ASP A 713 40.46 50.84 -56.81
CA ASP A 713 39.61 51.73 -57.60
C ASP A 713 38.33 52.16 -56.85
N GLY A 714 38.12 51.65 -55.62
CA GLY A 714 37.11 52.13 -54.68
C GLY A 714 35.69 51.59 -54.88
N ASP A 715 35.44 50.79 -55.92
CA ASP A 715 34.06 50.41 -56.27
C ASP A 715 33.73 48.93 -56.07
N GLU A 716 34.69 47.99 -56.04
CA GLU A 716 34.42 46.54 -55.98
C GLU A 716 35.02 45.86 -54.73
N PHE A 717 34.29 44.91 -54.14
CA PHE A 717 34.73 44.09 -52.99
C PHE A 717 35.09 42.68 -53.43
N GLU A 718 36.19 42.17 -52.90
CA GLU A 718 36.63 40.77 -52.99
C GLU A 718 36.61 40.11 -51.61
N ILE A 719 36.68 38.77 -51.56
CA ILE A 719 36.79 38.03 -50.30
C ILE A 719 38.24 37.61 -50.11
N LEU A 720 38.83 38.02 -48.99
CA LEU A 720 40.16 37.60 -48.57
C LEU A 720 40.07 36.66 -47.36
N GLY A 721 41.12 35.87 -47.17
CA GLY A 721 41.28 35.05 -45.99
C GLY A 721 42.74 34.90 -45.57
N ARG A 722 42.95 34.47 -44.33
CA ARG A 722 44.27 34.18 -43.77
C ARG A 722 44.17 33.12 -42.68
N PHE A 723 45.14 32.21 -42.67
CA PHE A 723 45.27 31.17 -41.65
C PHE A 723 46.13 31.64 -40.48
N PHE A 724 45.73 31.22 -39.29
CA PHE A 724 46.42 31.47 -38.03
C PHE A 724 46.63 30.14 -37.30
N ASP A 725 47.71 30.03 -36.53
CA ASP A 725 47.92 28.91 -35.62
C ASP A 725 47.09 29.06 -34.34
N ASN A 726 47.15 28.08 -33.44
CA ASN A 726 46.40 28.09 -32.18
C ASN A 726 46.72 29.30 -31.28
N ASP A 727 47.90 29.89 -31.45
CA ASP A 727 48.38 31.03 -30.67
C ASP A 727 48.00 32.37 -31.34
N GLY A 728 47.25 32.34 -32.45
CA GLY A 728 46.83 33.53 -33.19
C GLY A 728 47.93 34.14 -34.06
N ASN A 729 49.05 33.45 -34.29
CA ASN A 729 50.07 33.92 -35.22
C ASN A 729 49.69 33.58 -36.67
N PRO A 730 49.87 34.50 -37.63
CA PRO A 730 49.56 34.22 -39.01
C PRO A 730 50.51 33.17 -39.61
N ILE A 731 49.95 32.10 -40.16
CA ILE A 731 50.73 31.01 -40.79
C ILE A 731 51.26 31.46 -42.16
N GLU A 732 50.41 32.11 -42.97
CA GLU A 732 50.75 32.57 -44.32
C GLU A 732 50.35 34.03 -44.58
N SER A 733 50.58 34.49 -45.81
CA SER A 733 50.08 35.78 -46.31
C SER A 733 48.56 35.72 -46.45
N GLU A 734 47.88 36.87 -46.41
CA GLU A 734 46.48 36.93 -46.85
C GLU A 734 46.37 36.51 -48.33
N PHE A 735 45.29 35.81 -48.67
CA PHE A 735 45.05 35.29 -50.01
C PHE A 735 43.58 35.51 -50.41
N GLN A 736 43.33 35.53 -51.72
CA GLN A 736 41.99 35.71 -52.26
C GLN A 736 41.20 34.40 -52.23
N ILE A 737 39.97 34.46 -51.70
CA ILE A 737 39.06 33.32 -51.57
C ILE A 737 38.28 33.09 -52.86
N ASN A 738 37.66 34.13 -53.41
CA ASN A 738 36.81 34.02 -54.59
C ASN A 738 37.65 33.95 -55.88
N ILE A 739 37.25 33.11 -56.83
CA ILE A 739 37.84 33.05 -58.18
C ILE A 739 37.12 34.02 -59.12
N TYR A 740 35.80 34.16 -58.96
CA TYR A 740 35.02 35.14 -59.70
C TYR A 740 35.18 36.53 -59.07
N THR A 741 35.85 37.44 -59.78
CA THR A 741 36.21 38.79 -59.29
C THR A 741 35.47 39.93 -59.98
N THR A 742 34.47 39.63 -60.81
CA THR A 742 33.65 40.65 -61.49
C THR A 742 32.51 41.08 -60.56
N ASN A 743 32.26 42.39 -60.44
CA ASN A 743 31.26 42.96 -59.53
C ASN A 743 31.48 42.58 -58.05
N TRP A 744 30.52 42.95 -57.20
CA TRP A 744 30.63 42.85 -55.74
C TRP A 744 30.55 41.43 -55.18
N GLN A 745 31.53 41.11 -54.32
CA GLN A 745 31.55 39.94 -53.44
C GLN A 745 31.42 40.39 -51.99
N TYR A 746 30.43 39.87 -51.25
CA TYR A 746 30.12 40.34 -49.90
C TYR A 746 29.91 39.23 -48.89
N ASN A 747 29.96 39.63 -47.61
CA ASN A 747 29.49 38.89 -46.44
C ASN A 747 30.03 37.46 -46.39
N PRO A 748 31.36 37.28 -46.28
CA PRO A 748 31.91 35.95 -46.15
C PRO A 748 31.53 35.33 -44.81
N SER A 749 31.28 34.03 -44.82
CA SER A 749 31.09 33.20 -43.63
C SER A 749 31.91 31.92 -43.79
N VAL A 750 32.59 31.50 -42.72
CA VAL A 750 33.47 30.32 -42.73
C VAL A 750 33.12 29.38 -41.58
N SER A 751 33.17 28.08 -41.85
CA SER A 751 33.06 27.02 -40.84
C SER A 751 33.99 25.86 -41.16
N SER A 752 34.43 25.11 -40.14
CA SER A 752 35.26 23.92 -40.27
C SER A 752 34.55 22.68 -39.77
N ASN A 753 34.83 21.54 -40.41
CA ASN A 753 34.47 20.21 -39.90
C ASN A 753 35.66 19.50 -39.21
N GLY A 754 36.69 20.25 -38.81
CA GLY A 754 37.92 19.71 -38.21
C GLY A 754 38.95 19.21 -39.22
N THR A 755 38.59 18.99 -40.49
CA THR A 755 39.53 18.54 -41.54
C THR A 755 39.68 19.52 -42.69
N ASN A 756 38.59 20.22 -43.07
CA ASN A 756 38.57 21.24 -44.12
C ASN A 756 37.79 22.46 -43.63
N TYR A 757 37.83 23.53 -44.43
CA TYR A 757 37.02 24.74 -44.23
C TYR A 757 36.09 24.92 -45.42
N LEU A 758 34.84 25.33 -45.16
CA LEU A 758 33.93 25.86 -46.17
C LEU A 758 33.80 27.35 -45.96
N VAL A 759 34.20 28.13 -46.96
CA VAL A 759 33.93 29.57 -47.02
C VAL A 759 32.80 29.82 -48.01
N ILE A 760 31.78 30.54 -47.58
CA ILE A 760 30.68 30.99 -48.43
C ILE A 760 30.58 32.51 -48.45
N TRP A 761 30.07 33.08 -49.53
CA TRP A 761 29.86 34.52 -49.69
C TRP A 761 28.72 34.76 -50.70
N GLN A 762 28.25 36.01 -50.79
CA GLN A 762 27.31 36.40 -51.83
C GLN A 762 28.04 37.09 -52.98
N SER A 763 27.67 36.75 -54.22
CA SER A 763 28.31 37.20 -55.46
C SER A 763 27.31 37.87 -56.38
N ARG A 764 27.63 39.07 -56.87
CA ARG A 764 26.73 39.84 -57.75
C ARG A 764 26.86 39.46 -59.21
N ASP A 765 25.72 39.17 -59.83
CA ASP A 765 25.50 38.86 -61.25
C ASP A 765 26.17 37.56 -61.75
N GLN A 766 26.83 36.79 -60.88
CA GLN A 766 27.51 35.54 -61.27
C GLN A 766 26.54 34.42 -61.67
N ASP A 767 25.32 34.41 -61.12
CA ASP A 767 24.26 33.48 -61.51
C ASP A 767 23.32 34.04 -62.60
N GLY A 768 23.56 35.29 -63.02
CA GLY A 768 22.77 36.01 -64.03
C GLY A 768 21.63 36.86 -63.48
N SER A 769 21.43 36.96 -62.16
CA SER A 769 20.38 37.79 -61.55
C SER A 769 20.69 38.19 -60.11
N GLY A 770 21.04 39.47 -59.88
CA GLY A 770 21.19 39.99 -58.53
C GLY A 770 22.36 39.31 -57.79
N HIS A 771 22.23 39.13 -56.47
CA HIS A 771 23.19 38.38 -55.67
C HIS A 771 22.86 36.89 -55.60
N GLY A 772 23.82 36.01 -55.92
CA GLY A 772 23.75 34.56 -55.65
C GLY A 772 24.68 34.15 -54.50
N ILE A 773 24.50 32.95 -53.93
CA ILE A 773 25.36 32.42 -52.85
C ILE A 773 26.36 31.42 -53.41
N TYR A 774 27.65 31.69 -53.16
CA TYR A 774 28.77 30.91 -53.66
C TYR A 774 29.65 30.43 -52.51
N GLY A 775 30.43 29.39 -52.74
CA GLY A 775 31.38 28.87 -51.76
C GLY A 775 32.54 28.10 -52.37
N GLN A 776 33.60 27.96 -51.57
CA GLN A 776 34.81 27.22 -51.91
C GLN A 776 35.30 26.47 -50.66
N PHE A 777 35.66 25.20 -50.84
CA PHE A 777 36.31 24.43 -49.80
C PHE A 777 37.81 24.68 -49.81
N TYR A 778 38.44 24.67 -48.63
CA TYR A 778 39.87 24.79 -48.42
C TYR A 778 40.39 23.68 -47.52
N ASP A 779 41.60 23.19 -47.80
CA ASP A 779 42.33 22.33 -46.86
C ASP A 779 42.96 23.16 -45.72
N VAL A 780 43.56 22.48 -44.74
CA VAL A 780 44.15 23.11 -43.54
C VAL A 780 45.38 23.98 -43.81
N ILE A 781 45.91 24.00 -45.04
CA ILE A 781 47.04 24.85 -45.45
C ILE A 781 46.64 25.83 -46.56
N GLY A 782 45.34 26.00 -46.82
CA GLY A 782 44.81 27.03 -47.72
C GLY A 782 44.78 26.69 -49.21
N ASN A 783 44.95 25.42 -49.60
CA ASN A 783 44.70 25.04 -50.99
C ASN A 783 43.18 24.85 -51.22
N PRO A 784 42.63 25.38 -52.33
CA PRO A 784 41.23 25.16 -52.67
C PRO A 784 40.98 23.69 -53.03
N ILE A 785 39.97 23.09 -52.42
CA ILE A 785 39.49 21.74 -52.70
C ILE A 785 38.33 21.84 -53.70
N GLY A 786 38.59 21.46 -54.94
CA GLY A 786 37.59 21.52 -56.02
C GLY A 786 37.41 22.94 -56.59
N LEU A 787 36.33 23.13 -57.34
CA LEU A 787 35.99 24.42 -57.96
C LEU A 787 35.02 25.21 -57.08
N GLU A 788 35.00 26.51 -57.29
CA GLU A 788 34.00 27.41 -56.72
C GLU A 788 32.59 26.92 -57.11
N LEU A 789 31.71 26.78 -56.12
CA LEU A 789 30.38 26.19 -56.28
C LEU A 789 29.29 27.20 -55.95
N ARG A 790 28.21 27.21 -56.75
CA ARG A 790 26.99 27.93 -56.42
C ARG A 790 26.18 27.11 -55.41
N VAL A 791 25.94 27.67 -54.24
CA VAL A 791 25.21 27.02 -53.13
C VAL A 791 23.71 27.10 -53.38
N ASN A 792 23.19 28.26 -53.80
CA ASN A 792 21.77 28.43 -54.06
C ASN A 792 21.34 27.74 -55.38
N THR A 793 20.16 27.12 -55.35
CA THR A 793 19.49 26.58 -56.55
C THR A 793 18.45 27.54 -57.12
N TYR A 794 17.92 28.44 -56.29
CA TYR A 794 16.99 29.51 -56.67
C TYR A 794 17.76 30.81 -56.92
N THR A 795 17.62 31.40 -58.11
CA THR A 795 18.46 32.51 -58.60
C THR A 795 17.63 33.74 -59.02
N THR A 796 16.39 33.88 -58.57
CA THR A 796 15.56 35.05 -58.92
C THR A 796 15.74 36.11 -57.84
N ASN A 797 16.03 37.35 -58.24
CA ASN A 797 16.33 38.46 -57.33
C ASN A 797 17.52 38.16 -56.38
N ASP A 798 17.72 38.98 -55.35
CA ASP A 798 18.88 38.88 -54.48
C ASP A 798 18.76 37.75 -53.45
N GLN A 799 19.83 36.98 -53.28
CA GLN A 799 20.13 36.12 -52.15
C GLN A 799 21.28 36.75 -51.36
N SER A 800 21.09 36.97 -50.07
CA SER A 800 22.02 37.77 -49.26
C SER A 800 22.20 37.22 -47.85
N TYR A 801 23.26 37.70 -47.19
CA TYR A 801 23.66 37.36 -45.82
C TYR A 801 23.83 35.84 -45.59
N PRO A 802 24.72 35.19 -46.36
CA PRO A 802 24.97 33.77 -46.17
C PRO A 802 25.64 33.49 -44.82
N SER A 803 25.26 32.38 -44.18
CA SER A 803 25.89 31.88 -42.96
C SER A 803 26.07 30.36 -43.03
N VAL A 804 27.25 29.88 -42.65
CA VAL A 804 27.60 28.45 -42.62
C VAL A 804 27.92 27.98 -41.21
N SER A 805 27.46 26.78 -40.87
CA SER A 805 27.85 26.05 -39.66
C SER A 805 28.15 24.59 -40.00
N SER A 806 28.93 23.93 -39.14
CA SER A 806 29.37 22.55 -39.29
C SER A 806 29.12 21.79 -37.99
N ASN A 807 28.74 20.52 -38.11
CA ASN A 807 28.60 19.61 -36.97
C ASN A 807 29.81 18.68 -36.79
N GLY A 808 30.95 19.01 -37.39
CA GLY A 808 32.17 18.16 -37.41
C GLY A 808 32.22 17.16 -38.56
N PHE A 809 31.12 16.96 -39.31
CA PHE A 809 31.11 16.07 -40.48
C PHE A 809 30.49 16.73 -41.72
N ASN A 810 29.35 17.40 -41.55
CA ASN A 810 28.58 18.05 -42.61
C ASN A 810 28.50 19.57 -42.40
N TYR A 811 28.20 20.30 -43.47
CA TYR A 811 27.96 21.74 -43.47
C TYR A 811 26.49 22.06 -43.70
N LEU A 812 25.95 23.01 -42.95
CA LEU A 812 24.64 23.61 -43.16
C LEU A 812 24.83 25.07 -43.58
N VAL A 813 24.25 25.45 -44.73
CA VAL A 813 24.30 26.81 -45.27
C VAL A 813 22.91 27.42 -45.29
N THR A 814 22.78 28.65 -44.80
CA THR A 814 21.54 29.44 -44.78
C THR A 814 21.76 30.80 -45.43
N TRP A 815 20.71 31.38 -46.02
CA TRP A 815 20.73 32.72 -46.60
C TRP A 815 19.31 33.32 -46.62
N GLN A 816 19.23 34.62 -46.81
CA GLN A 816 17.97 35.34 -47.05
C GLN A 816 17.70 35.46 -48.55
N SER A 817 16.48 35.16 -48.99
CA SER A 817 16.02 35.40 -50.36
C SER A 817 15.02 36.55 -50.40
N TYR A 818 15.17 37.47 -51.35
CA TYR A 818 14.19 38.50 -51.66
C TYR A 818 13.34 38.05 -52.85
N ASN A 819 12.01 38.11 -52.72
CA ASN A 819 11.08 37.75 -53.79
C ASN A 819 10.65 38.95 -54.63
#